data_AF-A0A4Y9XZ43-F1
#
_entry.id   AF-A0A4Y9XZ43-F1
#
_cell.length_a   1.000
_cell.length_b   1.000
_cell.length_c   1.000
_cell.angle_alpha   90.00
_cell.angle_beta   90.00
_cell.angle_gamma   90.00
#
_symmetry.space_group_name_H-M   'P 1'
#
loop_
_entity.id
_entity.type
_entity.pdbx_description
1 polymer ?
#
loop_
_entity_poly.entity_id
_entity_poly.type
_entity_poly.pdbx_seq_one_letter_code
_entity_poly.pdbx_strand_id
1 'polypeptide(L)'
;MAGPIHYVSPHSPRHRSATFIQRGGPIYRYTPYPPPLSQLPSRDEQARGPPSPSFSRSWSSEHFDENMQLAGTSSQATELDFTGVDESPSSSRHGVSAHVPLGPNTRAMNQHVTVFQPQALDTRINELKLGQHRGKIHEFANMSTEEQNVILFLQMLTKNGQNDAAVIVGQLEQRLEHLENLAQGSWQPSDIQNTLLKGLTGHWLIKPLATYEKVFESVGNYIYVNAAYLRLGLYVSDPIVHITIDKALRKHAGELKSELRKDVEASISGRRKRVLSVFAQDMLRKWHLPNIPREASQSVKATLALLRLLADEREIAQDKTRFWPAVEAKLRAAYDDFPNEERGEGHWDQWEKNQISKDESRFGRALPNLVNTTAHLVNGTLGGQEHDTPANANARDNDNAGTQNIAGITTNFRMTRLGTHTVFTQEELNGEVDLASLGDVASTTVRRNAALGGSWDMGDPGPRLLLRRWMQRRSPGRPTGNPLVDHPAVYLAPVAEFGQPAVNIRDELARINSTGYASDYAFNKDLFDVVNGLNDGHTGWYTYCYWETFQNLLPAPVISLEVDGAQDVYVVPDLVEFISLLGTEYTSYYASLDFDWARLAGARVVSIEGLPAYSYVDYIADTVSGNYLDHGVRVNSVFSSYRISGGNYSQRFGDLAGPVFPDLDNLTMEVILGNGSEPETVVIPYLAGYLGEPFTDAASYWANNCAANNETNGVDYLTQGAAAARSRATLQPRAALAASNSQGFGIPSQFVPNLTAIYGEDILWSYILPDNKTGVMFVGSFEPEDYYGFQSQVASVISTFLEAGVTQLLIDLSNNGGGYVCLGEFLHTYLAGADFGFPGYSSAVRANTLAQKIVAADIAQGINDSYAFYPPDNWAYEGNDTAMDQSYNYITPYVTRTINGVAYNESQRFYDVCTPFNVTIPAAPPFDLSKVAIVGNGDCASTCAQFSTLMYERHNTTIAIFGGKPGETMQFKGMSGEQVLEWYDIDSEIKTAGLQDDPLAPPDLLVNADFRHNWRTAYSWEDEEIPIAYYSDLPQLRFPYTPDTYMNPQALWIFAAEQIFGSSEQ
;
A
#
# COMPACT_ATOMS: atom_id res chain seq x y z
N MET A 1 13.91 -77.00 0.03
CA MET A 1 14.61 -77.66 1.15
C MET A 1 16.00 -77.03 1.22
N ALA A 2 16.51 -76.48 2.33
CA ALA A 2 15.91 -76.18 3.63
C ALA A 2 16.65 -74.98 4.28
N GLY A 3 16.06 -74.32 5.27
CA GLY A 3 16.75 -73.32 6.14
C GLY A 3 17.39 -73.98 7.38
N PRO A 4 17.72 -73.26 8.48
CA PRO A 4 17.30 -71.89 8.85
C PRO A 4 18.48 -71.01 9.39
N ILE A 5 18.25 -70.19 10.44
CA ILE A 5 19.19 -69.34 11.25
C ILE A 5 19.36 -67.89 10.69
N HIS A 6 19.14 -66.79 11.44
CA HIS A 6 18.36 -66.54 12.68
C HIS A 6 17.98 -65.03 12.80
N TYR A 7 16.88 -64.70 13.47
CA TYR A 7 16.45 -63.32 13.80
C TYR A 7 16.66 -63.01 15.30
N VAL A 8 17.08 -61.77 15.64
CA VAL A 8 16.98 -61.14 16.98
C VAL A 8 16.78 -59.61 16.79
N SER A 9 16.05 -58.96 17.70
CA SER A 9 15.81 -57.50 17.77
C SER A 9 16.18 -56.97 19.17
N PRO A 10 16.46 -55.66 19.32
CA PRO A 10 15.81 -54.96 20.44
C PRO A 10 15.35 -53.50 20.17
N HIS A 11 14.13 -53.23 20.64
CA HIS A 11 13.60 -52.04 21.31
C HIS A 11 13.95 -50.59 20.90
N SER A 12 12.90 -49.79 20.71
CA SER A 12 12.89 -48.32 20.82
C SER A 12 12.91 -47.83 22.29
N PRO A 13 13.32 -46.57 22.50
CA PRO A 13 12.64 -45.66 23.41
C PRO A 13 11.96 -44.50 22.65
N ARG A 14 10.89 -43.95 23.21
CA ARG A 14 10.17 -42.78 22.63
C ARG A 14 10.89 -41.49 23.00
N HIS A 15 11.42 -40.75 22.03
CA HIS A 15 11.68 -39.32 22.23
C HIS A 15 10.37 -38.53 22.13
N ARG A 16 10.27 -37.46 22.93
CA ARG A 16 9.13 -36.54 22.90
C ARG A 16 9.41 -35.45 21.87
N SER A 17 8.50 -35.28 20.91
CA SER A 17 8.47 -34.06 20.09
C SER A 17 8.23 -32.86 20.98
N ALA A 18 9.05 -31.81 20.86
CA ALA A 18 8.67 -30.49 21.35
C ALA A 18 7.57 -29.97 20.42
N THR A 19 6.34 -29.91 20.91
CA THR A 19 5.21 -29.42 20.10
C THR A 19 5.27 -27.91 20.08
N PHE A 20 5.80 -27.32 19.01
CA PHE A 20 5.51 -25.93 18.68
C PHE A 20 4.00 -25.80 18.53
N ILE A 21 3.39 -24.91 19.30
CA ILE A 21 1.95 -24.65 19.19
C ILE A 21 1.75 -23.75 17.98
N GLN A 22 1.59 -24.37 16.82
CA GLN A 22 0.97 -23.71 15.67
C GLN A 22 -0.41 -23.19 16.14
N ARG A 23 -0.59 -21.87 16.18
CA ARG A 23 -1.92 -21.27 16.32
C ARG A 23 -2.66 -21.45 14.99
N GLY A 24 -3.21 -22.63 14.76
CA GLY A 24 -4.13 -22.89 13.66
C GLY A 24 -5.36 -21.99 13.82
N GLY A 25 -5.40 -20.89 13.07
CA GLY A 25 -6.54 -19.98 13.04
C GLY A 25 -7.78 -20.67 12.45
N PRO A 26 -8.99 -20.45 12.98
CA PRO A 26 -10.19 -21.03 12.40
C PRO A 26 -10.50 -20.38 11.04
N ILE A 27 -10.27 -21.12 9.95
CA ILE A 27 -10.70 -20.68 8.61
C ILE A 27 -12.24 -20.59 8.58
N TYR A 28 -12.76 -19.38 8.59
CA TYR A 28 -14.19 -19.13 8.49
C TYR A 28 -14.70 -19.42 7.08
N ARG A 29 -15.52 -20.47 6.94
CA ARG A 29 -16.25 -20.74 5.70
C ARG A 29 -17.28 -19.66 5.44
N TYR A 30 -16.95 -18.69 4.59
CA TYR A 30 -17.95 -17.80 4.01
C TYR A 30 -18.96 -18.64 3.22
N THR A 31 -20.14 -18.84 3.80
CA THR A 31 -21.20 -19.64 3.20
C THR A 31 -22.25 -18.65 2.65
N PRO A 32 -22.38 -18.48 1.33
CA PRO A 32 -23.30 -17.49 0.78
C PRO A 32 -24.75 -17.83 1.15
N TYR A 33 -25.53 -16.79 1.48
CA TYR A 33 -26.96 -16.92 1.74
C TYR A 33 -27.68 -17.54 0.52
N PRO A 34 -28.44 -18.64 0.67
CA PRO A 34 -29.27 -19.15 -0.41
C PRO A 34 -30.43 -18.17 -0.69
N PRO A 35 -30.80 -17.95 -1.97
CA PRO A 35 -31.91 -17.06 -2.31
C PRO A 35 -33.27 -17.62 -1.83
N PRO A 36 -34.25 -16.76 -1.52
CA PRO A 36 -35.55 -17.19 -0.99
C PRO A 36 -36.40 -17.90 -2.05
N LEU A 37 -36.36 -19.24 -2.05
CA LEU A 37 -37.25 -20.06 -2.86
C LEU A 37 -38.70 -19.94 -2.37
N SER A 38 -39.55 -19.31 -3.17
CA SER A 38 -40.99 -19.33 -2.99
C SER A 38 -41.60 -20.50 -3.77
N GLN A 39 -42.30 -21.41 -3.08
CA GLN A 39 -43.17 -22.40 -3.70
C GLN A 39 -44.51 -22.50 -2.96
N LEU A 40 -45.56 -22.75 -3.74
CA LEU A 40 -46.95 -22.88 -3.30
C LEU A 40 -47.29 -24.35 -2.96
N PRO A 41 -48.39 -24.62 -2.23
CA PRO A 41 -48.47 -25.81 -1.37
C PRO A 41 -48.99 -27.07 -2.06
N SER A 42 -48.61 -28.22 -1.49
CA SER A 42 -49.32 -29.49 -1.59
C SER A 42 -49.82 -29.94 -0.20
N ARG A 43 -50.62 -31.00 -0.15
CA ARG A 43 -51.43 -31.44 0.99
C ARG A 43 -51.05 -32.85 1.46
N ASP A 44 -51.57 -33.21 2.65
CA ASP A 44 -51.77 -34.58 3.17
C ASP A 44 -50.46 -35.31 3.61
N GLU A 45 -50.39 -36.14 4.66
CA GLU A 45 -51.40 -36.50 5.67
C GLU A 45 -50.79 -36.98 7.03
N GLN A 46 -51.55 -36.77 8.12
CA GLN A 46 -51.61 -37.48 9.42
C GLN A 46 -50.37 -38.11 10.16
N ALA A 47 -50.12 -37.57 11.37
CA ALA A 47 -49.91 -38.27 12.67
C ALA A 47 -48.63 -39.13 12.90
N ARG A 48 -48.02 -39.20 14.11
CA ARG A 48 -48.56 -39.22 15.49
C ARG A 48 -47.66 -38.49 16.52
N GLY A 49 -48.18 -38.32 17.75
CA GLY A 49 -47.61 -37.49 18.83
C GLY A 49 -46.70 -38.17 19.88
N PRO A 50 -46.47 -37.50 21.04
CA PRO A 50 -45.29 -37.66 21.91
C PRO A 50 -45.51 -38.55 23.17
N PRO A 51 -44.59 -38.51 24.17
CA PRO A 51 -44.91 -37.67 25.34
C PRO A 51 -43.72 -36.94 26.03
N SER A 52 -44.02 -35.79 26.65
CA SER A 52 -43.27 -35.21 27.79
C SER A 52 -43.88 -35.69 29.12
N PRO A 53 -43.12 -35.76 30.23
CA PRO A 53 -43.38 -34.88 31.39
C PRO A 53 -42.12 -34.59 32.27
N SER A 54 -42.14 -33.82 33.38
CA SER A 54 -42.76 -32.51 33.72
C SER A 54 -42.44 -32.10 35.19
N PHE A 55 -42.31 -30.80 35.51
CA PHE A 55 -42.53 -30.20 36.86
C PHE A 55 -41.47 -30.57 37.97
N SER A 56 -41.32 -29.89 39.13
CA SER A 56 -41.79 -28.57 39.63
C SER A 56 -41.01 -28.10 40.90
N ARG A 57 -41.23 -26.84 41.32
CA ARG A 57 -40.93 -26.19 42.63
C ARG A 57 -40.82 -27.13 43.87
N SER A 58 -39.96 -26.81 44.85
CA SER A 58 -40.38 -26.09 46.10
C SER A 58 -39.36 -26.06 47.28
N TRP A 59 -39.22 -24.87 47.90
CA TRP A 59 -39.07 -24.62 49.35
C TRP A 59 -37.76 -24.99 50.09
N SER A 60 -37.75 -24.80 51.42
CA SER A 60 -36.63 -24.23 52.22
C SER A 60 -36.43 -24.87 53.61
N SER A 61 -35.44 -24.36 54.38
CA SER A 61 -35.07 -24.68 55.79
C SER A 61 -34.26 -25.98 55.99
N GLU A 62 -33.50 -26.20 57.08
CA GLU A 62 -33.40 -25.44 58.34
C GLU A 62 -32.02 -25.58 59.05
N HIS A 63 -31.83 -24.81 60.13
CA HIS A 63 -30.74 -24.68 61.12
C HIS A 63 -29.58 -25.71 61.25
N PHE A 64 -28.41 -25.18 61.67
CA PHE A 64 -27.88 -25.43 63.02
C PHE A 64 -27.20 -24.16 63.58
N ASP A 65 -26.98 -24.09 64.89
CA ASP A 65 -26.83 -22.83 65.66
C ASP A 65 -25.74 -22.92 66.78
N GLU A 66 -25.51 -21.81 67.48
CA GLU A 66 -24.83 -21.61 68.79
C GLU A 66 -23.28 -21.53 68.91
N ASN A 67 -22.80 -20.31 69.21
CA ASN A 67 -21.99 -19.94 70.41
C ASN A 67 -20.52 -20.51 70.59
N MET A 68 -19.57 -19.93 71.35
CA MET A 68 -19.60 -18.84 72.36
C MET A 68 -18.18 -18.25 72.66
N GLN A 69 -18.02 -16.92 72.83
CA GLN A 69 -17.15 -16.16 73.81
C GLN A 69 -15.61 -16.46 73.94
N LEU A 70 -14.69 -15.65 74.54
CA LEU A 70 -14.64 -14.30 75.15
C LEU A 70 -13.15 -13.79 75.30
N ALA A 71 -12.92 -12.46 75.25
CA ALA A 71 -11.80 -11.67 75.84
C ALA A 71 -10.30 -11.99 75.51
N GLY A 72 -9.32 -11.06 75.62
CA GLY A 72 -9.35 -9.60 75.84
C GLY A 72 -7.98 -8.95 76.18
N THR A 73 -7.86 -7.61 76.06
CA THR A 73 -6.89 -6.67 76.73
C THR A 73 -5.35 -6.87 76.57
N SER A 74 -4.60 -6.00 75.84
CA SER A 74 -3.91 -4.74 76.33
C SER A 74 -2.38 -4.95 76.61
N SER A 75 -1.41 -4.01 76.54
CA SER A 75 -1.37 -2.53 76.31
C SER A 75 0.05 -1.97 75.98
N GLN A 76 0.11 -0.83 75.25
CA GLN A 76 1.05 0.33 75.35
C GLN A 76 2.58 0.27 75.05
N ALA A 77 3.00 1.27 74.24
CA ALA A 77 4.19 2.17 74.33
C ALA A 77 5.63 1.61 74.07
N THR A 78 6.66 2.40 73.70
CA THR A 78 6.86 3.89 73.66
C THR A 78 7.78 4.34 72.48
N GLU A 79 8.14 5.63 72.40
CA GLU A 79 8.79 6.35 71.27
C GLU A 79 10.35 6.50 71.30
N LEU A 80 10.91 7.08 70.21
CA LEU A 80 12.11 7.97 70.13
C LEU A 80 13.54 7.37 70.37
N ASP A 81 14.67 7.82 69.77
CA ASP A 81 14.99 8.81 68.70
C ASP A 81 16.47 8.65 68.19
N PHE A 82 16.89 9.51 67.24
CA PHE A 82 18.25 9.95 66.84
C PHE A 82 19.04 9.26 65.69
N THR A 83 19.08 9.99 64.56
CA THR A 83 20.23 10.40 63.69
C THR A 83 21.66 9.91 64.02
N GLY A 84 22.61 9.77 63.06
CA GLY A 84 22.64 10.11 61.62
C GLY A 84 24.10 10.34 61.13
N VAL A 85 24.29 11.06 59.99
CA VAL A 85 25.55 11.66 59.46
C VAL A 85 26.50 10.78 58.60
N ASP A 86 26.39 11.01 57.27
CA ASP A 86 27.42 11.27 56.23
C ASP A 86 28.55 10.32 55.74
N GLU A 87 28.86 10.59 54.46
CA GLU A 87 30.10 10.47 53.67
C GLU A 87 30.63 9.14 53.08
N SER A 88 30.86 9.21 51.75
CA SER A 88 31.54 8.28 50.84
C SER A 88 33.04 8.68 50.71
N PRO A 89 33.85 8.25 49.70
CA PRO A 89 33.73 7.14 48.73
C PRO A 89 35.04 6.29 48.57
N SER A 90 35.00 5.34 47.61
CA SER A 90 36.18 4.80 46.89
C SER A 90 37.10 3.82 47.67
N SER A 91 38.03 3.03 47.06
CA SER A 91 38.43 2.86 45.65
C SER A 91 39.10 1.49 45.39
N SER A 92 39.07 1.01 44.13
CA SER A 92 40.16 0.20 43.51
C SER A 92 40.43 -1.24 44.04
N ARG A 93 41.18 -2.16 43.40
CA ARG A 93 41.60 -2.40 41.99
C ARG A 93 42.25 -3.81 41.89
N HIS A 94 42.09 -4.50 40.75
CA HIS A 94 42.85 -5.70 40.30
C HIS A 94 42.72 -6.99 41.17
N GLY A 95 42.88 -8.22 40.65
CA GLY A 95 42.96 -8.68 39.25
C GLY A 95 43.56 -10.10 39.06
N VAL A 96 43.42 -10.66 37.86
CA VAL A 96 44.23 -11.76 37.25
C VAL A 96 43.97 -13.24 37.67
N SER A 97 43.26 -13.96 36.78
CA SER A 97 43.52 -15.31 36.20
C SER A 97 43.87 -16.56 37.05
N ALA A 98 43.13 -17.68 36.85
CA ALA A 98 43.63 -18.90 36.15
C ALA A 98 42.63 -20.08 36.03
N HIS A 99 42.71 -20.81 34.90
CA HIS A 99 42.16 -22.13 34.47
C HIS A 99 41.48 -23.09 35.51
N VAL A 100 40.26 -23.63 35.29
CA VAL A 100 39.86 -24.74 34.37
C VAL A 100 40.50 -26.12 34.70
N PRO A 101 39.77 -27.27 34.77
CA PRO A 101 38.33 -27.56 34.99
C PRO A 101 38.09 -28.70 36.03
N LEU A 102 36.85 -29.22 36.16
CA LEU A 102 36.51 -30.68 36.22
C LEU A 102 35.00 -30.94 36.45
N GLY A 103 34.47 -31.98 35.81
CA GLY A 103 33.20 -32.64 36.18
C GLY A 103 33.42 -34.16 36.32
N PRO A 104 32.39 -35.03 36.25
CA PRO A 104 30.94 -34.78 36.26
C PRO A 104 30.19 -35.63 37.32
N ASN A 105 28.87 -35.42 37.50
CA ASN A 105 27.89 -36.52 37.61
C ASN A 105 26.43 -36.06 37.59
N THR A 106 25.52 -36.96 37.21
CA THR A 106 24.09 -36.68 37.02
C THR A 106 23.21 -37.26 38.14
N ARG A 107 22.10 -36.57 38.44
CA ARG A 107 20.86 -37.17 38.97
C ARG A 107 19.69 -36.20 38.79
N ALA A 108 18.62 -36.68 38.16
CA ALA A 108 17.36 -35.94 38.03
C ALA A 108 16.31 -36.47 39.00
N MET A 109 15.54 -35.58 39.63
CA MET A 109 14.26 -35.90 40.27
C MET A 109 13.41 -34.62 40.43
N ASN A 110 12.15 -34.73 39.99
CA ASN A 110 10.99 -33.85 40.19
C ASN A 110 11.20 -32.45 40.82
N GLN A 111 10.93 -31.40 40.03
CA GLN A 111 10.48 -30.12 40.57
C GLN A 111 8.94 -30.07 40.58
N HIS A 112 8.36 -29.62 41.70
CA HIS A 112 6.97 -29.22 41.78
C HIS A 112 6.79 -27.80 41.21
N VAL A 113 5.60 -27.49 40.71
CA VAL A 113 5.20 -26.08 40.49
C VAL A 113 5.08 -25.42 41.86
N THR A 114 6.03 -24.55 42.22
CA THR A 114 5.90 -23.68 43.39
C THR A 114 4.98 -22.52 43.07
N VAL A 115 3.83 -22.48 43.75
CA VAL A 115 3.12 -21.22 44.05
C VAL A 115 4.13 -20.22 44.61
N PHE A 116 3.98 -18.93 44.28
CA PHE A 116 4.83 -17.87 44.84
C PHE A 116 4.90 -18.01 46.36
N GLN A 117 6.11 -18.17 46.90
CA GLN A 117 6.30 -18.22 48.36
C GLN A 117 5.68 -16.94 48.96
N PRO A 118 4.93 -17.02 50.08
CA PRO A 118 4.16 -15.87 50.56
C PRO A 118 4.99 -14.59 50.77
N GLN A 119 6.28 -14.74 51.11
CA GLN A 119 7.24 -13.64 51.21
C GLN A 119 7.52 -12.94 49.86
N ALA A 120 7.63 -13.68 48.75
CA ALA A 120 7.82 -13.10 47.42
C ALA A 120 6.56 -12.38 46.92
N LEU A 121 5.37 -12.94 47.21
CA LEU A 121 4.09 -12.27 46.93
C LEU A 121 3.95 -11.00 47.79
N ASP A 122 4.35 -11.04 49.06
CA ASP A 122 4.36 -9.87 49.96
C ASP A 122 5.35 -8.78 49.52
N THR A 123 6.51 -9.15 48.98
CA THR A 123 7.43 -8.21 48.33
C THR A 123 6.75 -7.52 47.16
N ARG A 124 6.11 -8.27 46.25
CA ARG A 124 5.40 -7.69 45.09
C ARG A 124 4.22 -6.81 45.51
N ILE A 125 3.46 -7.19 46.54
CA ILE A 125 2.37 -6.37 47.12
C ILE A 125 2.91 -5.04 47.68
N ASN A 126 4.12 -5.03 48.26
CA ASN A 126 4.75 -3.83 48.78
C ASN A 126 5.33 -2.94 47.67
N GLU A 127 6.03 -3.52 46.70
CA GLU A 127 6.55 -2.82 45.52
C GLU A 127 5.43 -2.10 44.76
N LEU A 128 4.30 -2.79 44.54
CA LEU A 128 3.11 -2.24 43.89
C LEU A 128 2.22 -1.41 44.83
N LYS A 129 2.63 -1.19 46.10
CA LYS A 129 1.93 -0.41 47.13
C LYS A 129 0.50 -0.88 47.46
N LEU A 130 0.13 -2.11 47.11
CA LEU A 130 -1.21 -2.71 47.27
C LEU A 130 -1.50 -3.18 48.72
N GLY A 131 -0.81 -2.64 49.73
CA GLY A 131 -0.87 -3.09 51.13
C GLY A 131 -2.29 -3.15 51.71
N GLN A 132 -3.14 -2.17 51.37
CA GLN A 132 -4.56 -2.13 51.78
C GLN A 132 -5.44 -3.25 51.18
N HIS A 133 -4.94 -3.98 50.18
CA HIS A 133 -5.61 -5.11 49.53
C HIS A 133 -4.90 -6.45 49.74
N ARG A 134 -3.74 -6.44 50.44
CA ARG A 134 -2.90 -7.61 50.74
C ARG A 134 -3.69 -8.86 51.12
N GLY A 135 -4.64 -8.74 52.06
CA GLY A 135 -5.47 -9.87 52.49
C GLY A 135 -6.23 -10.53 51.34
N LYS A 136 -6.88 -9.74 50.48
CA LYS A 136 -7.62 -10.24 49.31
C LYS A 136 -6.71 -10.81 48.22
N ILE A 137 -5.49 -10.28 48.09
CA ILE A 137 -4.50 -10.77 47.12
C ILE A 137 -3.98 -12.15 47.55
N HIS A 138 -3.70 -12.36 48.84
CA HIS A 138 -3.38 -13.69 49.38
C HIS A 138 -4.58 -14.63 49.36
N GLU A 139 -5.80 -14.14 49.63
CA GLU A 139 -7.03 -14.93 49.52
C GLU A 139 -7.21 -15.46 48.10
N PHE A 140 -7.15 -14.59 47.09
CA PHE A 140 -7.21 -14.94 45.67
C PHE A 140 -6.05 -15.87 45.25
N ALA A 141 -4.82 -15.61 45.69
CA ALA A 141 -3.65 -16.45 45.36
C ALA A 141 -3.70 -17.86 45.98
N ASN A 142 -4.56 -18.11 46.97
CA ASN A 142 -4.80 -19.43 47.56
C ASN A 142 -6.10 -20.11 47.05
N MET A 143 -6.89 -19.45 46.19
CA MET A 143 -8.02 -20.07 45.48
C MET A 143 -7.54 -21.04 44.40
N SER A 144 -8.43 -21.92 43.91
CA SER A 144 -8.16 -22.71 42.72
C SER A 144 -8.13 -21.84 41.46
N THR A 145 -7.43 -22.29 40.42
CA THR A 145 -7.33 -21.57 39.13
C THR A 145 -8.72 -21.37 38.50
N GLU A 146 -9.64 -22.31 38.70
CA GLU A 146 -11.03 -22.22 38.25
C GLU A 146 -11.79 -21.11 39.00
N GLU A 147 -11.63 -21.01 40.31
CA GLU A 147 -12.25 -19.96 41.15
C GLU A 147 -11.74 -18.56 40.79
N GLN A 148 -10.43 -18.42 40.57
CA GLN A 148 -9.79 -17.18 40.14
C GLN A 148 -10.41 -16.64 38.83
N ASN A 149 -10.55 -17.52 37.83
CA ASN A 149 -11.12 -17.18 36.52
C ASN A 149 -12.59 -16.76 36.60
N VAL A 150 -13.40 -17.41 37.44
CA VAL A 150 -14.83 -17.07 37.62
C VAL A 150 -15.00 -15.68 38.25
N ILE A 151 -14.17 -15.32 39.23
CA ILE A 151 -14.25 -13.99 39.87
C ILE A 151 -13.88 -12.86 38.90
N LEU A 152 -12.88 -13.06 38.05
CA LEU A 152 -12.49 -12.07 37.03
C LEU A 152 -13.63 -11.80 36.04
N PHE A 153 -14.28 -12.84 35.52
CA PHE A 153 -15.38 -12.73 34.56
C PHE A 153 -16.58 -11.94 35.12
N LEU A 154 -16.95 -12.17 36.38
CA LEU A 154 -18.05 -11.46 37.05
C LEU A 154 -17.79 -9.95 37.21
N GLN A 155 -16.53 -9.55 37.40
CA GLN A 155 -16.18 -8.14 37.54
C GLN A 155 -16.31 -7.37 36.22
N MET A 156 -15.97 -7.99 35.09
CA MET A 156 -16.13 -7.38 33.75
C MET A 156 -17.60 -7.04 33.45
N LEU A 157 -18.51 -7.99 33.70
CA LEU A 157 -19.95 -7.81 33.46
C LEU A 157 -20.55 -6.65 34.28
N THR A 158 -20.00 -6.37 35.46
CA THR A 158 -20.57 -5.38 36.40
C THR A 158 -20.35 -3.92 35.96
N LYS A 159 -19.37 -3.63 35.07
CA LYS A 159 -19.10 -2.26 34.61
C LYS A 159 -19.92 -1.80 33.41
N ASN A 160 -20.60 -2.70 32.70
CA ASN A 160 -21.02 -2.47 31.31
C ASN A 160 -22.42 -1.82 31.14
N GLY A 161 -22.91 -1.03 32.11
CA GLY A 161 -24.32 -0.61 32.12
C GLY A 161 -24.66 0.68 32.87
N GLN A 162 -24.34 1.85 32.27
CA GLN A 162 -25.03 3.13 32.52
C GLN A 162 -24.56 4.23 31.53
N ASN A 163 -25.48 4.82 30.74
CA ASN A 163 -25.42 6.19 30.19
C ASN A 163 -26.67 6.54 29.36
N ASP A 164 -27.09 7.81 29.38
CA ASP A 164 -28.30 8.32 28.70
C ASP A 164 -27.99 9.04 27.38
N ALA A 165 -28.58 8.58 26.26
CA ALA A 165 -28.28 9.10 24.91
C ALA A 165 -29.30 10.09 24.33
N ALA A 166 -30.49 10.22 24.92
CA ALA A 166 -31.67 10.79 24.24
C ALA A 166 -31.64 12.30 23.94
N VAL A 167 -30.73 13.07 24.55
CA VAL A 167 -30.77 14.56 24.50
C VAL A 167 -30.02 15.14 23.29
N ILE A 168 -29.04 14.41 22.74
CA ILE A 168 -28.09 14.95 21.75
C ILE A 168 -28.70 15.07 20.34
N VAL A 169 -29.61 14.17 19.97
CA VAL A 169 -30.12 14.04 18.59
C VAL A 169 -30.82 15.32 18.10
N GLY A 170 -31.68 15.93 18.93
CA GLY A 170 -32.55 17.04 18.54
C GLY A 170 -31.87 18.40 18.29
N GLN A 171 -30.53 18.47 18.25
CA GLN A 171 -29.78 19.72 17.98
C GLN A 171 -29.03 19.73 16.65
N LEU A 172 -28.95 18.59 15.94
CA LEU A 172 -28.16 18.46 14.71
C LEU A 172 -28.92 18.92 13.46
N GLU A 173 -30.21 18.57 13.36
CA GLU A 173 -31.04 18.74 12.15
C GLU A 173 -31.08 20.18 11.63
N GLN A 174 -31.11 21.18 12.52
CA GLN A 174 -31.27 22.60 12.15
C GLN A 174 -30.03 23.26 11.53
N ARG A 175 -28.89 22.57 11.44
CA ARG A 175 -27.63 23.17 10.95
C ARG A 175 -27.33 22.88 9.48
N LEU A 176 -27.95 21.83 8.91
CA LEU A 176 -27.60 21.32 7.59
C LEU A 176 -28.09 22.20 6.44
N GLU A 177 -29.36 22.64 6.51
CA GLU A 177 -30.07 23.48 5.54
C GLU A 177 -29.33 24.79 5.16
N HIS A 178 -28.41 25.25 6.02
CA HIS A 178 -27.63 26.46 5.77
C HIS A 178 -26.41 26.25 4.85
N LEU A 179 -25.82 25.06 4.79
CA LEU A 179 -24.53 24.83 4.12
C LEU A 179 -24.65 24.65 2.60
N GLU A 180 -25.73 24.04 2.13
CA GLU A 180 -25.96 23.73 0.70
C GLU A 180 -25.99 24.98 -0.19
N ASN A 181 -26.34 26.13 0.38
CA ASN A 181 -26.50 27.41 -0.32
C ASN A 181 -25.18 28.10 -0.73
N LEU A 182 -24.00 27.57 -0.34
CA LEU A 182 -22.72 28.28 -0.48
C LEU A 182 -21.80 27.73 -1.60
N ALA A 183 -22.11 26.60 -2.23
CA ALA A 183 -21.15 25.83 -3.05
C ALA A 183 -21.17 26.08 -4.58
N GLN A 184 -21.82 27.15 -5.07
CA GLN A 184 -22.13 27.32 -6.51
C GLN A 184 -21.21 28.33 -7.24
N GLY A 185 -19.87 28.16 -7.18
CA GLY A 185 -18.92 29.24 -7.47
C GLY A 185 -17.92 29.12 -8.64
N SER A 186 -17.43 27.92 -9.01
CA SER A 186 -16.11 27.80 -9.68
C SER A 186 -16.13 27.01 -11.01
N TRP A 187 -15.64 27.64 -12.08
CA TRP A 187 -15.49 27.17 -13.49
C TRP A 187 -16.75 26.61 -14.16
N GLN A 188 -16.97 26.91 -15.44
CA GLN A 188 -18.03 26.34 -16.28
C GLN A 188 -17.56 26.22 -17.74
N PRO A 189 -18.00 25.18 -18.49
CA PRO A 189 -17.70 25.07 -19.92
C PRO A 189 -18.37 26.19 -20.74
N SER A 190 -17.75 26.61 -21.85
CA SER A 190 -18.31 27.63 -22.77
C SER A 190 -19.60 27.15 -23.46
N ASP A 191 -20.38 28.05 -24.07
CA ASP A 191 -21.57 27.66 -24.85
C ASP A 191 -21.21 26.70 -26.01
N ILE A 192 -20.03 26.84 -26.61
CA ILE A 192 -19.53 25.96 -27.67
C ILE A 192 -19.12 24.61 -27.08
N GLN A 193 -18.44 24.59 -25.94
CA GLN A 193 -18.11 23.35 -25.23
C GLN A 193 -19.37 22.60 -24.75
N ASN A 194 -20.37 23.29 -24.20
CA ASN A 194 -21.67 22.69 -23.87
C ASN A 194 -22.37 22.13 -25.13
N THR A 195 -22.27 22.82 -26.27
CA THR A 195 -22.81 22.33 -27.54
C THR A 195 -22.08 21.08 -28.03
N LEU A 196 -20.75 21.00 -27.87
CA LEU A 196 -19.95 19.80 -28.13
C LEU A 196 -20.37 18.62 -27.22
N LEU A 197 -20.43 18.84 -25.90
CA LEU A 197 -20.81 17.81 -24.91
C LEU A 197 -22.23 17.29 -25.15
N LYS A 198 -23.19 18.19 -25.45
CA LYS A 198 -24.56 17.81 -25.80
C LYS A 198 -24.63 17.09 -27.15
N GLY A 199 -23.82 17.48 -28.12
CA GLY A 199 -23.69 16.82 -29.42
C GLY A 199 -23.13 15.40 -29.33
N LEU A 200 -22.05 15.19 -28.58
CA LEU A 200 -21.45 13.88 -28.31
C LEU A 200 -22.44 12.98 -27.55
N THR A 201 -23.04 13.48 -26.47
CA THR A 201 -24.10 12.77 -25.74
C THR A 201 -25.26 12.37 -26.66
N GLY A 202 -25.62 13.23 -27.62
CA GLY A 202 -26.61 12.93 -28.64
C GLY A 202 -26.18 11.82 -29.61
N HIS A 203 -24.95 11.88 -30.12
CA HIS A 203 -24.40 10.89 -31.06
C HIS A 203 -24.40 9.48 -30.45
N TRP A 204 -24.02 9.32 -29.17
CA TRP A 204 -24.05 8.02 -28.50
C TRP A 204 -25.48 7.53 -28.20
N LEU A 205 -26.41 8.42 -27.81
CA LEU A 205 -27.80 8.05 -27.48
C LEU A 205 -28.59 7.40 -28.64
N ILE A 206 -28.15 7.55 -29.89
CA ILE A 206 -28.79 6.91 -31.06
C ILE A 206 -28.01 5.71 -31.63
N LYS A 207 -26.88 5.32 -31.02
CA LYS A 207 -26.09 4.13 -31.38
C LYS A 207 -26.62 2.89 -30.66
N PRO A 208 -26.38 1.67 -31.19
CA PRO A 208 -26.64 0.43 -30.44
C PRO A 208 -25.68 0.32 -29.25
N LEU A 209 -26.15 0.59 -28.03
CA LEU A 209 -25.34 0.51 -26.81
C LEU A 209 -25.63 -0.74 -25.97
N ALA A 210 -24.69 -1.08 -25.09
CA ALA A 210 -24.84 -2.10 -24.06
C ALA A 210 -25.92 -1.75 -23.04
N THR A 211 -25.92 -0.49 -22.62
CA THR A 211 -26.80 0.16 -21.67
C THR A 211 -26.90 1.64 -22.05
N TYR A 212 -28.02 2.31 -21.75
CA TYR A 212 -28.12 3.76 -21.85
C TYR A 212 -27.96 4.45 -20.51
N GLU A 213 -28.07 3.76 -19.36
CA GLU A 213 -27.78 4.30 -18.02
C GLU A 213 -26.45 5.06 -18.00
N LYS A 214 -25.36 4.34 -18.33
CA LYS A 214 -23.96 4.81 -18.33
C LYS A 214 -23.52 5.51 -19.63
N VAL A 215 -24.45 6.06 -20.41
CA VAL A 215 -24.11 6.75 -21.69
C VAL A 215 -23.18 7.95 -21.50
N PHE A 216 -23.26 8.64 -20.35
CA PHE A 216 -22.37 9.75 -20.02
C PHE A 216 -20.92 9.28 -19.77
N GLU A 217 -20.72 8.12 -19.12
CA GLU A 217 -19.40 7.51 -18.91
C GLU A 217 -18.76 7.11 -20.25
N SER A 218 -19.57 6.56 -21.18
CA SER A 218 -19.10 6.22 -22.53
C SER A 218 -18.63 7.44 -23.34
N VAL A 219 -19.22 8.61 -23.08
CA VAL A 219 -18.83 9.88 -23.70
C VAL A 219 -17.66 10.53 -22.96
N GLY A 220 -17.61 10.45 -21.63
CA GLY A 220 -16.49 10.87 -20.80
C GLY A 220 -15.20 10.14 -21.19
N ASN A 221 -15.24 8.81 -21.29
CA ASN A 221 -14.10 8.00 -21.73
C ASN A 221 -13.63 8.37 -23.15
N TYR A 222 -14.57 8.67 -24.07
CA TYR A 222 -14.21 9.19 -25.39
C TYR A 222 -13.52 10.56 -25.31
N ILE A 223 -14.02 11.47 -24.45
CA ILE A 223 -13.41 12.78 -24.25
C ILE A 223 -12.02 12.67 -23.63
N TYR A 224 -11.84 11.79 -22.64
CA TYR A 224 -10.55 11.52 -21.99
C TYR A 224 -9.49 11.08 -23.01
N VAL A 225 -9.79 10.04 -23.79
CA VAL A 225 -8.88 9.50 -24.82
C VAL A 225 -8.61 10.51 -25.95
N ASN A 226 -9.56 11.40 -26.24
CA ASN A 226 -9.47 12.37 -27.34
C ASN A 226 -9.30 13.82 -26.87
N ALA A 227 -8.84 14.06 -25.63
CA ALA A 227 -8.87 15.39 -25.02
C ALA A 227 -8.12 16.46 -25.82
N ALA A 228 -6.94 16.11 -26.35
CA ALA A 228 -6.14 16.97 -27.23
C ALA A 228 -6.77 17.20 -28.62
N TYR A 229 -7.65 16.31 -29.08
CA TYR A 229 -8.41 16.50 -30.33
C TYR A 229 -9.65 17.38 -30.10
N LEU A 230 -10.28 17.24 -28.94
CA LEU A 230 -11.49 17.96 -28.55
C LEU A 230 -11.21 19.29 -27.82
N ARG A 231 -9.93 19.66 -27.65
CA ARG A 231 -9.46 20.88 -26.94
C ARG A 231 -9.96 20.97 -25.49
N LEU A 232 -10.14 19.81 -24.86
CA LEU A 232 -10.60 19.60 -23.49
C LEU A 232 -9.50 18.94 -22.64
N GLY A 233 -8.23 19.31 -22.82
CA GLY A 233 -7.11 18.79 -22.02
C GLY A 233 -7.31 18.97 -20.51
N LEU A 234 -7.98 20.05 -20.08
CA LEU A 234 -8.40 20.23 -18.68
C LEU A 234 -9.37 19.14 -18.17
N TYR A 235 -10.10 18.40 -19.02
CA TYR A 235 -10.87 17.23 -18.58
C TYR A 235 -9.97 16.07 -18.12
N VAL A 236 -8.72 16.04 -18.57
CA VAL A 236 -7.70 15.07 -18.15
C VAL A 236 -6.81 15.63 -17.03
N SER A 237 -6.53 16.93 -17.04
CA SER A 237 -5.55 17.56 -16.13
C SER A 237 -6.10 18.42 -14.99
N ASP A 238 -7.42 18.61 -14.86
CA ASP A 238 -8.05 19.42 -13.81
C ASP A 238 -9.30 18.69 -13.23
N PRO A 239 -9.27 18.24 -11.97
CA PRO A 239 -10.40 17.52 -11.36
C PRO A 239 -11.70 18.33 -11.24
N ILE A 240 -11.64 19.66 -11.10
CA ILE A 240 -12.82 20.53 -11.01
C ILE A 240 -13.50 20.64 -12.37
N VAL A 241 -12.70 20.77 -13.43
CA VAL A 241 -13.15 20.73 -14.82
C VAL A 241 -13.72 19.35 -15.16
N HIS A 242 -13.04 18.27 -14.76
CA HIS A 242 -13.52 16.91 -14.91
C HIS A 242 -14.92 16.74 -14.28
N ILE A 243 -15.07 17.03 -12.99
CA ILE A 243 -16.35 16.92 -12.26
C ILE A 243 -17.44 17.80 -12.88
N THR A 244 -17.10 18.99 -13.38
CA THR A 244 -18.07 19.92 -13.97
C THR A 244 -18.53 19.46 -15.34
N ILE A 245 -17.63 18.94 -16.18
CA ILE A 245 -17.97 18.33 -17.47
C ILE A 245 -18.77 17.04 -17.24
N ASP A 246 -18.42 16.21 -16.26
CA ASP A 246 -19.16 14.98 -15.95
C ASP A 246 -20.59 15.29 -15.47
N LYS A 247 -20.74 16.34 -14.65
CA LYS A 247 -22.05 16.87 -14.22
C LYS A 247 -22.86 17.43 -15.40
N ALA A 248 -22.21 18.08 -16.37
CA ALA A 248 -22.85 18.53 -17.61
C ALA A 248 -23.27 17.35 -18.51
N LEU A 249 -22.44 16.33 -18.67
CA LEU A 249 -22.74 15.11 -19.42
C LEU A 249 -23.90 14.33 -18.78
N ARG A 250 -23.91 14.13 -17.46
CA ARG A 250 -25.03 13.51 -16.72
C ARG A 250 -26.33 14.29 -16.90
N LYS A 251 -26.28 15.62 -16.80
CA LYS A 251 -27.42 16.52 -17.06
C LYS A 251 -27.93 16.39 -18.50
N HIS A 252 -27.06 16.51 -19.50
CA HIS A 252 -27.44 16.39 -20.90
C HIS A 252 -27.96 14.99 -21.23
N ALA A 253 -27.39 13.93 -20.66
CA ALA A 253 -27.92 12.57 -20.82
C ALA A 253 -29.36 12.47 -20.32
N GLY A 254 -29.70 13.08 -19.17
CA GLY A 254 -31.08 13.15 -18.67
C GLY A 254 -32.02 13.97 -19.57
N GLU A 255 -31.61 15.17 -19.98
CA GLU A 255 -32.35 16.04 -20.91
C GLU A 255 -32.64 15.31 -22.24
N LEU A 256 -31.61 14.74 -22.84
CA LEU A 256 -31.64 14.11 -24.15
C LEU A 256 -32.37 12.77 -24.13
N LYS A 257 -32.21 11.93 -23.08
CA LYS A 257 -33.08 10.76 -22.86
C LYS A 257 -34.57 11.14 -22.83
N SER A 258 -34.90 12.31 -22.26
CA SER A 258 -36.26 12.85 -22.22
C SER A 258 -36.71 13.38 -23.58
N GLU A 259 -35.82 13.96 -24.40
CA GLU A 259 -36.12 14.33 -25.79
C GLU A 259 -36.32 13.11 -26.70
N LEU A 260 -35.38 12.15 -26.70
CA LEU A 260 -35.43 10.97 -27.54
C LEU A 260 -36.70 10.15 -27.27
N ARG A 261 -37.09 9.97 -26.00
CA ARG A 261 -38.38 9.34 -25.65
C ARG A 261 -39.58 10.08 -26.24
N LYS A 262 -39.60 11.43 -26.26
CA LYS A 262 -40.69 12.22 -26.86
C LYS A 262 -40.71 12.08 -28.39
N ASP A 263 -39.55 12.06 -29.05
CA ASP A 263 -39.44 11.83 -30.49
C ASP A 263 -39.90 10.40 -30.86
N VAL A 264 -39.55 9.39 -30.03
CA VAL A 264 -40.04 8.01 -30.13
C VAL A 264 -41.57 7.93 -29.95
N GLU A 265 -42.13 8.48 -28.87
CA GLU A 265 -43.59 8.54 -28.62
C GLU A 265 -44.36 9.22 -29.78
N ALA A 266 -43.79 10.29 -30.34
CA ALA A 266 -44.35 11.01 -31.48
C ALA A 266 -44.23 10.22 -32.80
N SER A 267 -43.23 9.34 -32.94
CA SER A 267 -43.01 8.53 -34.15
C SER A 267 -44.00 7.37 -34.31
N ILE A 268 -44.61 6.91 -33.22
CA ILE A 268 -45.57 5.78 -33.23
C ILE A 268 -47.03 6.24 -33.33
N SER A 269 -47.36 7.44 -32.84
CA SER A 269 -48.74 7.89 -32.63
C SER A 269 -49.04 9.31 -33.15
N GLY A 270 -50.32 9.60 -33.38
CA GLY A 270 -50.80 10.95 -33.74
C GLY A 270 -50.26 11.49 -35.09
N ARG A 271 -50.29 12.82 -35.24
CA ARG A 271 -49.91 13.53 -36.49
C ARG A 271 -48.42 13.44 -36.85
N ARG A 272 -47.57 12.93 -35.96
CA ARG A 272 -46.11 12.82 -36.16
C ARG A 272 -45.64 11.41 -36.50
N LYS A 273 -46.55 10.42 -36.60
CA LYS A 273 -46.24 9.04 -36.95
C LYS A 273 -45.32 8.92 -38.19
N ARG A 274 -44.36 8.00 -38.15
CA ARG A 274 -43.39 7.70 -39.21
C ARG A 274 -43.25 6.19 -39.44
N VAL A 275 -42.70 5.82 -40.60
CA VAL A 275 -42.11 4.49 -40.83
C VAL A 275 -40.68 4.45 -40.27
N LEU A 276 -40.21 3.28 -39.83
CA LEU A 276 -38.95 3.14 -39.10
C LEU A 276 -37.73 3.73 -39.83
N SER A 277 -37.62 3.50 -41.14
CA SER A 277 -36.50 3.99 -41.96
C SER A 277 -36.42 5.52 -41.99
N VAL A 278 -37.56 6.21 -42.11
CA VAL A 278 -37.63 7.68 -42.07
C VAL A 278 -37.31 8.18 -40.67
N PHE A 279 -37.86 7.56 -39.63
CA PHE A 279 -37.57 7.95 -38.25
C PHE A 279 -36.07 7.78 -37.90
N ALA A 280 -35.46 6.66 -38.30
CA ALA A 280 -34.04 6.43 -38.08
C ALA A 280 -33.15 7.44 -38.82
N GLN A 281 -33.53 7.85 -40.03
CA GLN A 281 -32.80 8.89 -40.76
C GLN A 281 -33.02 10.30 -40.18
N ASP A 282 -34.22 10.60 -39.67
CA ASP A 282 -34.52 11.84 -38.95
C ASP A 282 -33.72 11.91 -37.62
N MET A 283 -33.57 10.79 -36.91
CA MET A 283 -32.72 10.71 -35.72
C MET A 283 -31.23 10.89 -36.05
N LEU A 284 -30.71 10.22 -37.08
CA LEU A 284 -29.33 10.47 -37.53
C LEU A 284 -29.11 11.95 -37.90
N ARG A 285 -30.05 12.59 -38.60
CA ARG A 285 -29.96 14.01 -38.97
C ARG A 285 -30.02 14.98 -37.79
N LYS A 286 -30.73 14.66 -36.71
CA LYS A 286 -30.83 15.50 -35.51
C LYS A 286 -29.70 15.24 -34.50
N TRP A 287 -29.09 14.05 -34.50
CA TRP A 287 -28.23 13.59 -33.39
C TRP A 287 -26.81 13.12 -33.79
N HIS A 288 -26.50 12.84 -35.07
CA HIS A 288 -25.21 12.29 -35.49
C HIS A 288 -24.19 13.37 -35.90
N LEU A 289 -23.17 13.59 -35.07
CA LEU A 289 -21.98 14.40 -35.40
C LEU A 289 -21.15 13.81 -36.56
N PRO A 290 -20.50 14.65 -37.38
CA PRO A 290 -21.13 15.38 -38.48
C PRO A 290 -21.23 14.55 -39.78
N ASN A 291 -20.51 13.43 -39.89
CA ASN A 291 -20.55 12.53 -41.04
C ASN A 291 -21.81 11.64 -41.02
N ILE A 292 -22.99 12.26 -41.22
CA ILE A 292 -24.30 11.59 -41.18
C ILE A 292 -24.38 10.49 -42.27
N PRO A 293 -24.56 9.21 -41.90
CA PRO A 293 -24.70 8.11 -42.86
C PRO A 293 -25.87 8.31 -43.83
N ARG A 294 -25.69 7.96 -45.11
CA ARG A 294 -26.75 8.08 -46.15
C ARG A 294 -28.01 7.27 -45.82
N GLU A 295 -27.83 6.13 -45.15
CA GLU A 295 -28.89 5.33 -44.54
C GLU A 295 -28.47 4.90 -43.14
N ALA A 296 -29.45 4.75 -42.23
CA ALA A 296 -29.23 4.08 -40.95
C ALA A 296 -28.85 2.59 -41.12
N SER A 297 -27.88 2.13 -40.33
CA SER A 297 -27.48 0.72 -40.28
C SER A 297 -28.58 -0.16 -39.67
N GLN A 298 -28.46 -1.48 -39.83
CA GLN A 298 -29.42 -2.45 -39.28
C GLN A 298 -29.51 -2.31 -37.75
N SER A 299 -28.38 -2.26 -37.04
CA SER A 299 -28.32 -2.12 -35.59
C SER A 299 -28.95 -0.82 -35.08
N VAL A 300 -28.78 0.31 -35.78
CA VAL A 300 -29.47 1.58 -35.45
C VAL A 300 -30.98 1.47 -35.70
N LYS A 301 -31.40 0.91 -36.84
CA LYS A 301 -32.82 0.66 -37.16
C LYS A 301 -33.47 -0.26 -36.10
N ALA A 302 -32.80 -1.33 -35.68
CA ALA A 302 -33.29 -2.27 -34.66
C ALA A 302 -33.30 -1.70 -33.24
N THR A 303 -32.32 -0.87 -32.89
CA THR A 303 -32.28 -0.13 -31.62
C THR A 303 -33.48 0.81 -31.51
N LEU A 304 -33.73 1.61 -32.54
CA LEU A 304 -34.87 2.52 -32.56
C LEU A 304 -36.22 1.76 -32.65
N ALA A 305 -36.25 0.58 -33.28
CA ALA A 305 -37.41 -0.31 -33.25
C ALA A 305 -37.74 -0.81 -31.82
N LEU A 306 -36.72 -1.23 -31.05
CA LEU A 306 -36.90 -1.62 -29.64
C LEU A 306 -37.51 -0.47 -28.82
N LEU A 307 -36.98 0.75 -28.94
CA LEU A 307 -37.51 1.93 -28.25
C LEU A 307 -38.98 2.21 -28.61
N ARG A 308 -39.34 2.08 -29.90
CA ARG A 308 -40.71 2.32 -30.41
C ARG A 308 -41.71 1.25 -29.97
N LEU A 309 -41.28 -0.02 -29.92
CA LEU A 309 -42.09 -1.12 -29.40
C LEU A 309 -42.39 -0.92 -27.91
N LEU A 310 -41.38 -0.59 -27.10
CA LEU A 310 -41.54 -0.30 -25.67
C LEU A 310 -42.43 0.92 -25.39
N ALA A 311 -42.38 1.95 -26.24
CA ALA A 311 -43.25 3.12 -26.12
C ALA A 311 -44.74 2.85 -26.39
N ASP A 312 -45.07 1.71 -27.01
CA ASP A 312 -46.46 1.27 -27.28
C ASP A 312 -46.95 0.21 -26.27
N GLU A 313 -46.07 -0.30 -25.39
CA GLU A 313 -46.46 -1.20 -24.30
C GLU A 313 -47.32 -0.44 -23.26
N ARG A 314 -48.51 -0.97 -22.96
CA ARG A 314 -49.57 -0.25 -22.23
C ARG A 314 -49.14 0.28 -20.86
N GLU A 315 -48.32 -0.47 -20.13
CA GLU A 315 -47.87 -0.10 -18.78
C GLU A 315 -46.83 1.03 -18.83
N ILE A 316 -45.95 1.01 -19.83
CA ILE A 316 -44.93 2.04 -20.08
C ILE A 316 -45.57 3.33 -20.61
N ALA A 317 -46.61 3.20 -21.45
CA ALA A 317 -47.42 4.32 -21.92
C ALA A 317 -48.25 4.99 -20.80
N GLN A 318 -48.57 4.26 -19.73
CA GLN A 318 -49.26 4.78 -18.54
C GLN A 318 -48.28 5.42 -17.54
N ASP A 319 -47.11 4.82 -17.31
CA ASP A 319 -46.08 5.33 -16.40
C ASP A 319 -44.76 5.56 -17.13
N LYS A 320 -44.55 6.82 -17.53
CA LYS A 320 -43.39 7.26 -18.32
C LYS A 320 -42.06 7.19 -17.59
N THR A 321 -42.06 6.94 -16.27
CA THR A 321 -40.81 6.68 -15.52
C THR A 321 -40.22 5.32 -15.86
N ARG A 322 -41.08 4.34 -16.21
CA ARG A 322 -40.68 2.94 -16.50
C ARG A 322 -40.02 2.73 -17.85
N PHE A 323 -40.08 3.71 -18.76
CA PHE A 323 -39.58 3.56 -20.13
C PHE A 323 -38.10 3.17 -20.16
N TRP A 324 -37.23 3.91 -19.48
CA TRP A 324 -35.79 3.61 -19.48
C TRP A 324 -35.44 2.33 -18.72
N PRO A 325 -35.95 2.06 -17.50
CA PRO A 325 -35.79 0.76 -16.85
C PRO A 325 -36.23 -0.43 -17.70
N ALA A 326 -37.30 -0.30 -18.50
CA ALA A 326 -37.74 -1.34 -19.41
C ALA A 326 -36.79 -1.50 -20.63
N VAL A 327 -36.20 -0.42 -21.15
CA VAL A 327 -35.15 -0.49 -22.17
C VAL A 327 -33.94 -1.27 -21.64
N GLU A 328 -33.45 -0.92 -20.45
CA GLU A 328 -32.31 -1.61 -19.83
C GLU A 328 -32.60 -3.09 -19.57
N ALA A 329 -33.80 -3.42 -19.06
CA ALA A 329 -34.21 -4.81 -18.85
C ALA A 329 -34.27 -5.64 -20.16
N LYS A 330 -34.71 -5.04 -21.28
CA LYS A 330 -34.68 -5.71 -22.59
C LYS A 330 -33.27 -5.81 -23.19
N LEU A 331 -32.41 -4.83 -22.95
CA LEU A 331 -31.02 -4.86 -23.41
C LEU A 331 -30.20 -5.89 -22.64
N ARG A 332 -30.32 -5.91 -21.30
CA ARG A 332 -29.66 -6.87 -20.42
C ARG A 332 -29.99 -8.30 -20.84
N ALA A 333 -31.27 -8.68 -20.85
CA ALA A 333 -31.69 -10.01 -21.29
C ALA A 333 -31.18 -10.38 -22.70
N ALA A 334 -31.21 -9.43 -23.66
CA ALA A 334 -30.70 -9.70 -25.01
C ALA A 334 -29.16 -9.83 -25.08
N TYR A 335 -28.41 -9.24 -24.15
CA TYR A 335 -26.96 -9.40 -24.03
C TYR A 335 -26.55 -10.60 -23.16
N ASP A 336 -27.41 -11.03 -22.24
CA ASP A 336 -27.30 -12.27 -21.49
C ASP A 336 -27.58 -13.49 -22.40
N ASP A 337 -28.53 -13.37 -23.34
CA ASP A 337 -28.84 -14.38 -24.37
C ASP A 337 -27.69 -14.55 -25.39
N PHE A 338 -26.92 -13.51 -25.67
CA PHE A 338 -25.87 -13.48 -26.72
C PHE A 338 -24.51 -12.98 -26.20
N PRO A 339 -23.87 -13.70 -25.25
CA PRO A 339 -22.56 -13.35 -24.75
C PRO A 339 -21.49 -13.47 -25.85
N ASN A 340 -20.52 -12.55 -25.85
CA ASN A 340 -19.36 -12.52 -26.74
C ASN A 340 -19.63 -12.37 -28.26
N GLU A 341 -20.87 -12.19 -28.71
CA GLU A 341 -21.20 -11.87 -30.10
C GLU A 341 -21.30 -10.36 -30.37
N GLU A 342 -20.77 -9.90 -31.52
CA GLU A 342 -20.85 -8.49 -31.94
C GLU A 342 -22.18 -8.14 -32.64
N ARG A 343 -22.55 -6.86 -32.60
CA ARG A 343 -23.81 -6.35 -33.18
C ARG A 343 -23.77 -6.43 -34.71
N GLY A 344 -24.80 -7.08 -35.28
CA GLY A 344 -24.93 -7.28 -36.73
C GLY A 344 -24.36 -8.60 -37.24
N GLU A 345 -23.82 -9.45 -36.37
CA GLU A 345 -23.39 -10.82 -36.68
C GLU A 345 -24.26 -11.86 -35.97
N GLY A 346 -24.05 -13.15 -36.25
CA GLY A 346 -24.59 -14.27 -35.48
C GLY A 346 -26.08 -14.18 -35.12
N HIS A 347 -26.38 -14.31 -33.84
CA HIS A 347 -27.72 -14.18 -33.27
C HIS A 347 -28.18 -12.72 -33.20
N TRP A 348 -27.27 -11.75 -33.11
CA TRP A 348 -27.61 -10.32 -33.14
C TRP A 348 -28.25 -9.91 -34.45
N ASP A 349 -27.74 -10.34 -35.59
CA ASP A 349 -28.33 -10.09 -36.91
C ASP A 349 -29.80 -10.55 -36.96
N GLN A 350 -30.06 -11.77 -36.47
CA GLN A 350 -31.42 -12.32 -36.43
C GLN A 350 -32.32 -11.61 -35.41
N TRP A 351 -31.78 -11.21 -34.25
CA TRP A 351 -32.50 -10.39 -33.25
C TRP A 351 -32.86 -9.02 -33.84
N GLU A 352 -31.94 -8.37 -34.54
CA GLU A 352 -32.14 -7.05 -35.15
C GLU A 352 -33.22 -7.08 -36.23
N LYS A 353 -33.14 -8.05 -37.14
CA LYS A 353 -34.18 -8.32 -38.15
C LYS A 353 -35.54 -8.60 -37.49
N ASN A 354 -35.55 -9.29 -36.36
CA ASN A 354 -36.78 -9.56 -35.61
C ASN A 354 -37.38 -8.29 -34.98
N GLN A 355 -36.58 -7.37 -34.40
CA GLN A 355 -37.14 -6.12 -33.86
C GLN A 355 -37.64 -5.18 -34.97
N ILE A 356 -36.88 -5.06 -36.07
CA ILE A 356 -37.28 -4.28 -37.26
C ILE A 356 -38.62 -4.81 -37.82
N SER A 357 -38.75 -6.13 -37.99
CA SER A 357 -39.98 -6.76 -38.49
C SER A 357 -41.18 -6.52 -37.57
N LYS A 358 -41.00 -6.62 -36.24
CA LYS A 358 -42.04 -6.31 -35.25
C LYS A 358 -42.51 -4.86 -35.36
N ASP A 359 -41.59 -3.89 -35.40
CA ASP A 359 -41.90 -2.47 -35.58
C ASP A 359 -42.64 -2.21 -36.90
N GLU A 360 -42.12 -2.70 -38.03
CA GLU A 360 -42.75 -2.51 -39.34
C GLU A 360 -44.16 -3.10 -39.39
N SER A 361 -44.41 -4.23 -38.70
CA SER A 361 -45.75 -4.84 -38.58
C SER A 361 -46.71 -4.03 -37.71
N ARG A 362 -46.19 -3.31 -36.70
CA ARG A 362 -46.98 -2.59 -35.69
C ARG A 362 -47.29 -1.15 -36.10
N PHE A 363 -46.29 -0.45 -36.64
CA PHE A 363 -46.39 0.97 -36.98
C PHE A 363 -46.50 1.22 -38.48
N GLY A 364 -46.08 0.29 -39.32
CA GLY A 364 -46.24 0.31 -40.77
C GLY A 364 -44.91 0.30 -41.52
N ARG A 365 -44.84 -0.56 -42.53
CA ARG A 365 -43.70 -0.71 -43.43
C ARG A 365 -43.66 0.39 -44.49
N ALA A 366 -42.45 0.78 -44.92
CA ALA A 366 -42.29 1.62 -46.11
C ALA A 366 -42.70 0.83 -47.37
N LEU A 367 -43.59 1.37 -48.21
CA LEU A 367 -43.92 0.75 -49.50
C LEU A 367 -42.71 0.85 -50.46
N PRO A 368 -42.20 -0.28 -50.99
CA PRO A 368 -41.08 -0.23 -51.93
C PRO A 368 -41.57 0.18 -53.32
N ASN A 369 -41.43 1.46 -53.66
CA ASN A 369 -40.83 1.96 -54.92
C ASN A 369 -41.23 3.41 -55.23
N LEU A 370 -40.22 4.24 -55.54
CA LEU A 370 -40.25 5.05 -56.77
C LEU A 370 -38.85 5.57 -57.12
N VAL A 371 -37.99 4.68 -57.63
CA VAL A 371 -36.82 5.10 -58.40
C VAL A 371 -37.25 5.28 -59.85
N ASN A 372 -37.55 6.53 -60.25
CA ASN A 372 -36.93 7.11 -61.45
C ASN A 372 -37.24 8.59 -61.71
N THR A 373 -36.17 9.28 -62.08
CA THR A 373 -36.05 10.39 -63.03
C THR A 373 -37.30 10.91 -63.77
N THR A 374 -37.56 12.21 -63.58
CA THR A 374 -37.68 13.16 -64.71
C THR A 374 -37.03 14.49 -64.32
N ALA A 375 -36.05 14.93 -65.10
CA ALA A 375 -35.51 16.28 -65.07
C ALA A 375 -35.87 16.98 -66.38
N HIS A 376 -36.25 18.27 -66.36
CA HIS A 376 -36.09 19.21 -67.50
C HIS A 376 -36.62 20.63 -67.18
N LEU A 377 -35.84 21.65 -67.58
CA LEU A 377 -36.27 23.01 -68.01
C LEU A 377 -36.89 23.94 -66.93
N VAL A 378 -36.76 25.29 -66.97
CA VAL A 378 -36.21 26.27 -67.94
C VAL A 378 -35.32 27.32 -67.22
N ASN A 379 -34.43 28.00 -67.96
CA ASN A 379 -33.63 29.17 -67.53
C ASN A 379 -34.44 30.35 -66.93
N GLY A 380 -33.79 31.15 -66.08
CA GLY A 380 -34.14 32.53 -65.72
C GLY A 380 -32.94 33.26 -65.11
N THR A 381 -32.54 34.42 -65.65
CA THR A 381 -31.17 34.98 -65.48
C THR A 381 -31.14 36.30 -64.71
N LEU A 382 -29.92 36.69 -64.25
CA LEU A 382 -29.42 38.00 -63.75
C LEU A 382 -29.31 38.13 -62.22
N GLY A 383 -28.15 38.47 -61.64
CA GLY A 383 -26.79 38.54 -62.23
C GLY A 383 -25.73 39.29 -61.40
N GLY A 384 -24.45 38.91 -61.58
CA GLY A 384 -23.24 39.62 -61.07
C GLY A 384 -22.83 39.28 -59.62
N GLN A 385 -21.53 39.18 -59.27
CA GLN A 385 -20.28 39.23 -60.04
C GLN A 385 -19.17 38.39 -59.34
N GLU A 386 -18.26 37.79 -60.14
CA GLU A 386 -16.77 37.72 -60.05
C GLU A 386 -16.04 37.84 -58.68
N HIS A 387 -14.87 37.22 -58.41
CA HIS A 387 -13.75 36.58 -59.15
C HIS A 387 -12.98 35.64 -58.15
N ASP A 388 -12.10 34.67 -58.47
CA ASP A 388 -11.81 33.87 -59.68
C ASP A 388 -11.01 32.57 -59.32
N THR A 389 -10.63 31.76 -60.32
CA THR A 389 -9.84 30.50 -60.32
C THR A 389 -8.58 30.66 -61.22
N PRO A 390 -7.91 29.65 -61.87
CA PRO A 390 -7.73 28.19 -61.67
C PRO A 390 -6.25 27.90 -61.25
N ALA A 391 -5.44 26.88 -61.59
CA ALA A 391 -5.41 25.63 -62.43
C ALA A 391 -4.36 24.66 -61.79
N ASN A 392 -4.26 23.33 -61.97
CA ASN A 392 -4.65 22.31 -62.97
C ASN A 392 -3.62 22.01 -64.10
N ALA A 393 -3.05 20.78 -64.13
CA ALA A 393 -3.07 19.81 -65.27
C ALA A 393 -1.82 18.88 -65.46
N ASN A 394 -2.10 17.57 -65.70
CA ASN A 394 -1.40 16.60 -66.58
C ASN A 394 0.01 16.01 -66.25
N ALA A 395 0.45 14.83 -66.77
CA ALA A 395 -0.23 13.58 -67.23
C ALA A 395 0.78 12.49 -67.74
N ARG A 396 0.41 11.18 -67.65
CA ARG A 396 0.77 10.04 -68.56
C ARG A 396 2.23 9.50 -68.59
N ASP A 397 2.57 8.27 -69.01
CA ASP A 397 1.88 7.05 -69.59
C ASP A 397 2.57 5.76 -69.00
N ASN A 398 1.89 4.64 -68.67
CA ASN A 398 1.54 3.40 -69.45
C ASN A 398 2.74 2.51 -69.93
N ASP A 399 2.70 1.16 -69.99
CA ASP A 399 1.62 0.15 -70.15
C ASP A 399 1.91 -1.26 -69.52
N ASN A 400 0.83 -1.99 -69.15
CA ASN A 400 0.54 -3.46 -69.18
C ASN A 400 1.58 -4.59 -68.88
N ALA A 401 1.23 -5.78 -68.37
CA ALA A 401 0.06 -6.32 -67.61
C ALA A 401 0.34 -7.80 -67.19
N GLY A 402 -0.12 -8.28 -66.01
CA GLY A 402 0.07 -9.71 -65.63
C GLY A 402 -0.21 -10.18 -64.19
N THR A 403 -1.42 -9.95 -63.65
CA THR A 403 -2.03 -10.65 -62.48
C THR A 403 -1.16 -11.13 -61.29
N GLN A 404 -1.10 -10.34 -60.20
CA GLN A 404 -1.49 -10.69 -58.81
C GLN A 404 -1.04 -9.56 -57.86
N ASN A 405 -1.86 -9.20 -56.86
CA ASN A 405 -1.64 -7.99 -56.05
C ASN A 405 -0.73 -8.24 -54.83
N ILE A 406 0.33 -7.43 -54.70
CA ILE A 406 1.22 -7.34 -53.53
C ILE A 406 1.40 -5.86 -53.14
N ALA A 407 1.78 -5.61 -51.88
CA ALA A 407 1.66 -4.35 -51.14
C ALA A 407 2.55 -3.16 -51.57
N GLY A 408 2.10 -1.96 -51.17
CA GLY A 408 2.94 -0.78 -50.88
C GLY A 408 3.03 0.31 -51.98
N ILE A 409 3.32 1.58 -51.67
CA ILE A 409 3.43 2.25 -50.34
C ILE A 409 3.33 3.80 -50.50
N THR A 410 2.73 4.50 -49.52
CA THR A 410 2.73 5.99 -49.29
C THR A 410 2.16 6.90 -50.42
N THR A 411 1.62 8.11 -50.16
CA THR A 411 2.08 9.19 -49.25
C THR A 411 1.00 9.95 -48.45
N ASN A 412 1.26 10.03 -47.14
CA ASN A 412 1.26 11.24 -46.32
C ASN A 412 -0.03 12.10 -46.20
N PHE A 413 -0.95 11.64 -45.36
CA PHE A 413 -1.29 12.44 -44.16
C PHE A 413 -0.82 11.66 -42.92
N ARG A 414 -0.31 12.36 -41.90
CA ARG A 414 0.37 11.71 -40.76
C ARG A 414 -0.63 11.01 -39.83
N MET A 415 -0.58 9.68 -39.78
CA MET A 415 -1.04 8.91 -38.62
C MET A 415 -0.02 9.05 -37.48
N THR A 416 -0.02 10.20 -36.81
CA THR A 416 0.76 10.46 -35.59
C THR A 416 -0.18 11.01 -34.51
N ARG A 417 -1.05 10.16 -33.99
CA ARG A 417 -1.89 10.41 -32.79
C ARG A 417 -2.39 9.10 -32.13
N LEU A 418 -1.48 8.14 -31.98
CA LEU A 418 -1.54 7.15 -30.90
C LEU A 418 -0.29 7.37 -30.06
N GLY A 419 -0.40 8.35 -29.15
CA GLY A 419 0.67 8.74 -28.25
C GLY A 419 0.06 9.24 -26.95
N THR A 420 0.61 8.78 -25.83
CA THR A 420 0.29 9.22 -24.48
C THR A 420 0.74 10.68 -24.31
N HIS A 421 -0.15 11.62 -24.61
CA HIS A 421 0.12 13.05 -24.45
C HIS A 421 0.13 13.45 -22.97
N THR A 422 1.29 13.30 -22.32
CA THR A 422 1.56 13.82 -20.97
C THR A 422 1.74 15.35 -20.93
N VAL A 423 1.80 16.01 -22.09
CA VAL A 423 1.81 17.48 -22.22
C VAL A 423 0.82 17.91 -23.31
N PHE A 424 -0.16 18.73 -22.92
CA PHE A 424 -1.07 19.44 -23.83
C PHE A 424 -0.50 20.81 -24.19
N THR A 425 -0.74 21.30 -25.42
CA THR A 425 -0.49 22.71 -25.73
C THR A 425 -1.59 23.62 -25.15
N GLN A 426 -1.34 24.93 -25.05
CA GLN A 426 -2.29 25.87 -24.46
C GLN A 426 -3.65 25.92 -25.19
N GLU A 427 -3.68 25.67 -26.51
CA GLU A 427 -4.93 25.54 -27.29
C GLU A 427 -5.64 24.19 -27.10
N GLU A 428 -4.93 23.16 -26.64
CA GLU A 428 -5.48 21.83 -26.39
C GLU A 428 -5.99 21.66 -24.96
N LEU A 429 -5.44 22.41 -24.00
CA LEU A 429 -5.94 22.46 -22.62
C LEU A 429 -7.40 22.94 -22.54
N ASN A 430 -7.69 24.11 -23.09
CA ASN A 430 -9.01 24.74 -22.99
C ASN A 430 -9.30 25.65 -24.19
N GLY A 431 -9.40 25.04 -25.37
CA GLY A 431 -9.72 25.72 -26.62
C GLY A 431 -11.15 25.45 -27.09
N GLU A 432 -11.62 26.24 -28.06
CA GLU A 432 -12.88 25.97 -28.75
C GLU A 432 -12.62 25.19 -30.05
N VAL A 433 -13.49 24.21 -30.32
CA VAL A 433 -13.45 23.34 -31.52
C VAL A 433 -14.51 23.79 -32.51
N ASP A 434 -14.13 23.92 -33.79
CA ASP A 434 -15.11 24.03 -34.86
C ASP A 434 -15.84 22.69 -35.05
N LEU A 435 -17.11 22.64 -34.65
CA LEU A 435 -17.97 21.46 -34.76
C LEU A 435 -18.17 20.99 -36.22
N ALA A 436 -17.96 21.86 -37.22
CA ALA A 436 -18.00 21.50 -38.64
C ALA A 436 -16.71 20.82 -39.13
N SER A 437 -15.62 20.88 -38.35
CA SER A 437 -14.32 20.27 -38.68
C SER A 437 -14.10 18.87 -38.09
N LEU A 438 -15.04 18.38 -37.26
CA LEU A 438 -14.96 17.06 -36.64
C LEU A 438 -15.04 15.92 -37.68
N GLY A 439 -14.28 14.86 -37.46
CA GLY A 439 -14.17 13.71 -38.37
C GLY A 439 -15.34 12.72 -38.27
N ASP A 440 -15.14 11.50 -38.75
CA ASP A 440 -16.02 10.40 -38.32
C ASP A 440 -15.64 9.96 -36.90
N VAL A 441 -16.50 10.32 -35.95
CA VAL A 441 -16.37 10.03 -34.52
C VAL A 441 -16.64 8.54 -34.21
N ALA A 442 -17.15 7.76 -35.18
CA ALA A 442 -17.73 6.44 -34.94
C ALA A 442 -16.85 5.22 -35.28
N SER A 443 -15.55 5.37 -35.54
CA SER A 443 -14.68 4.28 -35.99
C SER A 443 -14.06 3.41 -34.88
N THR A 444 -14.26 3.75 -33.61
CA THR A 444 -13.68 3.04 -32.45
C THR A 444 -14.73 2.35 -31.59
N THR A 445 -15.24 1.20 -32.06
CA THR A 445 -16.12 0.34 -31.26
C THR A 445 -15.33 -0.31 -30.13
N VAL A 446 -15.63 0.05 -28.88
CA VAL A 446 -15.02 -0.56 -27.69
C VAL A 446 -15.51 -2.02 -27.53
N ARG A 447 -14.58 -2.98 -27.61
CA ARG A 447 -14.84 -4.35 -27.16
C ARG A 447 -14.94 -4.38 -25.62
N ARG A 448 -15.85 -5.20 -25.10
CA ARG A 448 -16.35 -5.09 -23.72
C ARG A 448 -15.45 -5.75 -22.67
N ASN A 449 -15.28 -5.06 -21.54
CA ASN A 449 -15.29 -5.72 -20.23
C ASN A 449 -16.74 -5.77 -19.72
N ALA A 450 -17.15 -6.87 -19.08
CA ALA A 450 -18.56 -7.12 -18.73
C ALA A 450 -18.77 -7.86 -17.38
N ALA A 451 -17.95 -7.52 -16.38
CA ALA A 451 -18.24 -7.63 -14.95
C ALA A 451 -17.51 -6.43 -14.29
N LEU A 452 -17.96 -5.79 -13.20
CA LEU A 452 -18.93 -6.17 -12.17
C LEU A 452 -20.16 -5.22 -12.17
N GLY A 453 -21.28 -5.64 -11.55
CA GLY A 453 -22.55 -4.90 -11.63
C GLY A 453 -23.50 -5.11 -10.45
N GLY A 454 -23.00 -5.01 -9.21
CA GLY A 454 -23.83 -5.04 -8.00
C GLY A 454 -24.29 -3.64 -7.59
N SER A 455 -25.58 -3.33 -7.78
CA SER A 455 -26.21 -2.08 -7.32
C SER A 455 -27.03 -2.31 -6.06
N TRP A 456 -26.89 -1.43 -5.07
CA TRP A 456 -27.85 -1.25 -3.98
C TRP A 456 -28.19 0.24 -3.83
N ASP A 457 -29.44 0.50 -3.48
CA ASP A 457 -30.07 1.82 -3.59
C ASP A 457 -29.70 2.77 -2.46
N MET A 458 -29.64 4.08 -2.72
CA MET A 458 -29.27 5.08 -1.70
C MET A 458 -30.47 5.53 -0.84
N GLY A 459 -30.36 5.35 0.47
CA GLY A 459 -31.23 5.92 1.49
C GLY A 459 -30.57 7.09 2.23
N ASP A 460 -30.39 8.21 1.53
CA ASP A 460 -29.81 9.48 2.01
C ASP A 460 -30.81 10.27 2.91
N PRO A 461 -30.43 11.22 3.80
CA PRO A 461 -29.07 11.71 4.15
C PRO A 461 -28.72 11.70 5.66
N GLY A 462 -27.44 12.00 5.96
CA GLY A 462 -27.00 12.53 7.27
C GLY A 462 -27.07 14.08 7.29
N PRO A 463 -26.05 14.82 7.78
CA PRO A 463 -25.04 14.45 8.78
C PRO A 463 -24.62 15.58 9.78
N ARG A 464 -23.85 15.19 10.81
CA ARG A 464 -22.68 15.90 11.41
C ARG A 464 -22.79 17.21 12.23
N LEU A 465 -21.82 17.28 13.16
CA LEU A 465 -20.96 18.41 13.58
C LEU A 465 -21.33 19.36 14.75
N LEU A 466 -20.42 19.36 15.74
CA LEU A 466 -20.25 20.40 16.75
C LEU A 466 -18.77 20.79 16.97
N LEU A 467 -18.08 21.27 15.92
CA LEU A 467 -16.76 21.92 16.06
C LEU A 467 -16.76 23.35 15.50
N ARG A 468 -17.41 24.28 16.23
CA ARG A 468 -17.30 25.74 16.00
C ARG A 468 -17.27 26.52 17.33
N ARG A 469 -16.14 26.45 18.03
CA ARG A 469 -15.76 27.37 19.12
C ARG A 469 -14.27 27.72 19.03
N TRP A 470 -13.90 28.56 18.06
CA TRP A 470 -12.56 29.18 18.05
C TRP A 470 -12.54 30.61 17.47
N MET A 471 -13.04 30.83 16.25
CA MET A 471 -12.81 32.08 15.51
C MET A 471 -13.93 33.13 15.54
N GLN A 472 -14.22 33.77 16.69
CA GLN A 472 -14.98 35.05 16.72
C GLN A 472 -14.58 36.00 17.87
N ARG A 473 -13.32 36.47 17.92
CA ARG A 473 -12.95 37.75 18.58
C ARG A 473 -11.72 38.42 17.95
N ARG A 474 -11.92 39.40 17.07
CA ARG A 474 -11.08 40.61 16.91
C ARG A 474 -11.79 41.64 16.02
N SER A 475 -11.85 42.89 16.48
CA SER A 475 -12.38 44.04 15.74
C SER A 475 -11.24 44.79 15.03
N PRO A 476 -11.49 45.57 13.97
CA PRO A 476 -10.43 46.06 13.09
C PRO A 476 -9.64 47.25 13.65
N GLY A 477 -8.32 47.21 13.45
CA GLY A 477 -7.40 48.33 13.62
C GLY A 477 -6.16 48.14 12.75
N ARG A 478 -5.78 49.17 11.99
CA ARG A 478 -4.54 49.29 11.17
C ARG A 478 -3.94 50.67 11.46
N PRO A 479 -2.66 50.93 11.14
CA PRO A 479 -1.57 50.04 10.66
C PRO A 479 -0.44 49.98 11.73
N THR A 480 0.81 49.54 11.54
CA THR A 480 1.68 49.18 10.39
C THR A 480 2.60 48.01 10.78
N GLY A 481 2.93 47.11 9.83
CA GLY A 481 3.95 46.07 9.99
C GLY A 481 3.69 44.91 9.03
N ASN A 482 4.75 44.26 8.51
CA ASN A 482 4.60 43.11 7.61
C ASN A 482 3.99 41.91 8.36
N PRO A 483 2.90 41.31 7.86
CA PRO A 483 2.65 39.90 8.05
C PRO A 483 3.57 39.12 7.10
N LEU A 484 4.31 38.15 7.63
CA LEU A 484 4.90 37.10 6.81
C LEU A 484 3.77 36.28 6.17
N VAL A 485 4.01 35.75 4.97
CA VAL A 485 3.10 34.82 4.29
C VAL A 485 3.55 33.41 4.63
N ASP A 486 2.62 32.54 5.03
CA ASP A 486 2.90 31.11 5.14
C ASP A 486 3.24 30.56 3.75
N HIS A 487 4.50 30.19 3.54
CA HIS A 487 4.95 29.64 2.27
C HIS A 487 4.43 28.19 2.10
N PRO A 488 3.93 27.82 0.91
CA PRO A 488 3.42 26.48 0.68
C PRO A 488 4.55 25.47 0.55
N ALA A 489 4.49 24.39 1.34
CA ALA A 489 5.25 23.18 1.07
C ALA A 489 4.59 22.44 -0.10
N VAL A 490 5.39 22.10 -1.12
CA VAL A 490 5.00 21.42 -2.35
C VAL A 490 6.21 20.60 -2.82
N TYR A 491 6.00 19.55 -3.60
CA TYR A 491 7.03 18.93 -4.43
C TYR A 491 6.72 19.36 -5.88
N LEU A 492 7.63 20.06 -6.57
CA LEU A 492 7.34 20.73 -7.86
C LEU A 492 8.17 20.26 -9.06
N ALA A 493 9.14 19.38 -8.87
CA ALA A 493 9.85 18.69 -9.93
C ALA A 493 10.37 17.34 -9.42
N PRO A 494 10.48 16.31 -10.30
CA PRO A 494 11.37 15.19 -10.05
C PRO A 494 12.82 15.69 -9.90
N VAL A 495 13.61 15.00 -9.07
CA VAL A 495 15.05 14.92 -9.32
C VAL A 495 15.21 14.12 -10.61
N ALA A 496 15.98 14.62 -11.58
CA ALA A 496 15.98 14.08 -12.95
C ALA A 496 16.48 12.63 -13.01
N GLU A 497 17.32 12.27 -12.05
CA GLU A 497 17.98 11.00 -11.83
C GLU A 497 17.01 9.92 -11.29
N PHE A 498 15.92 10.31 -10.59
CA PHE A 498 14.88 9.40 -10.09
C PHE A 498 13.59 9.42 -10.94
N GLY A 499 13.38 10.48 -11.73
CA GLY A 499 12.40 10.54 -12.84
C GLY A 499 10.90 10.56 -12.49
N GLN A 500 10.51 10.22 -11.26
CA GLN A 500 9.11 10.05 -10.85
C GLN A 500 8.33 11.37 -10.67
N PRO A 501 7.05 11.45 -11.07
CA PRO A 501 6.26 12.68 -11.01
C PRO A 501 5.93 13.09 -9.57
N ALA A 502 6.08 14.37 -9.25
CA ALA A 502 5.87 14.89 -7.92
C ALA A 502 4.38 14.96 -7.53
N VAL A 503 4.02 14.37 -6.39
CA VAL A 503 2.67 14.42 -5.81
C VAL A 503 2.49 15.67 -4.95
N ASN A 504 1.44 16.47 -5.18
CA ASN A 504 1.07 17.53 -4.25
C ASN A 504 0.21 16.97 -3.10
N ILE A 505 0.88 16.49 -2.05
CA ILE A 505 0.27 15.94 -0.83
C ILE A 505 -0.84 16.83 -0.26
N ARG A 506 -0.73 18.17 -0.36
CA ARG A 506 -1.76 19.09 0.16
C ARG A 506 -3.04 19.09 -0.66
N ASP A 507 -2.93 18.96 -1.98
CA ASP A 507 -4.10 18.88 -2.86
C ASP A 507 -4.74 17.49 -2.77
N GLU A 508 -3.94 16.43 -2.65
CA GLU A 508 -4.43 15.07 -2.44
C GLU A 508 -5.12 14.88 -1.07
N LEU A 509 -4.57 15.43 0.01
CA LEU A 509 -5.26 15.44 1.31
C LEU A 509 -6.54 16.31 1.27
N ALA A 510 -6.59 17.36 0.45
CA ALA A 510 -7.81 18.14 0.22
C ALA A 510 -8.85 17.37 -0.62
N ARG A 511 -8.41 16.58 -1.61
CA ARG A 511 -9.24 15.63 -2.37
C ARG A 511 -9.80 14.57 -1.41
N ILE A 512 -8.96 13.88 -0.65
CA ILE A 512 -9.38 12.86 0.32
C ILE A 512 -10.41 13.43 1.32
N ASN A 513 -10.15 14.59 1.92
CA ASN A 513 -11.06 15.26 2.85
C ASN A 513 -12.40 15.72 2.21
N SER A 514 -12.49 15.80 0.88
CA SER A 514 -13.72 16.14 0.15
C SER A 514 -14.38 14.96 -0.58
N THR A 515 -13.71 13.80 -0.65
CA THR A 515 -14.24 12.56 -1.24
C THR A 515 -15.22 11.86 -0.29
N GLY A 516 -16.34 11.38 -0.85
CA GLY A 516 -17.30 10.53 -0.14
C GLY A 516 -16.97 9.05 -0.37
N TYR A 517 -16.38 8.39 0.63
CA TYR A 517 -16.02 6.98 0.56
C TYR A 517 -17.20 6.05 0.89
N ALA A 518 -17.28 4.92 0.17
CA ALA A 518 -18.31 3.90 0.38
C ALA A 518 -18.03 2.96 1.58
N SER A 519 -16.78 2.91 2.05
CA SER A 519 -16.34 2.11 3.19
C SER A 519 -15.12 2.75 3.86
N ASP A 520 -14.85 2.36 5.11
CA ASP A 520 -13.62 2.73 5.82
C ASP A 520 -12.36 2.21 5.10
N TYR A 521 -12.45 0.99 4.55
CA TYR A 521 -11.41 0.42 3.69
C TYR A 521 -11.07 1.33 2.50
N ALA A 522 -12.06 1.83 1.77
CA ALA A 522 -11.83 2.69 0.60
C ALA A 522 -11.17 4.03 0.97
N PHE A 523 -11.46 4.58 2.15
CA PHE A 523 -10.77 5.77 2.68
C PHE A 523 -9.31 5.45 3.03
N ASN A 524 -9.09 4.39 3.81
CA ASN A 524 -7.75 3.98 4.25
C ASN A 524 -6.86 3.56 3.08
N LYS A 525 -7.41 2.92 2.05
CA LYS A 525 -6.70 2.47 0.84
C LYS A 525 -6.32 3.65 -0.07
N ASP A 526 -7.21 4.63 -0.26
CA ASP A 526 -6.89 5.86 -1.02
C ASP A 526 -5.80 6.69 -0.30
N LEU A 527 -5.86 6.78 1.04
CA LEU A 527 -4.81 7.41 1.83
C LEU A 527 -3.49 6.62 1.80
N PHE A 528 -3.53 5.29 1.84
CA PHE A 528 -2.35 4.44 1.63
C PHE A 528 -1.76 4.67 0.24
N ASP A 529 -2.56 4.62 -0.83
CA ASP A 529 -2.09 4.70 -2.21
C ASP A 529 -1.47 6.07 -2.54
N VAL A 530 -2.04 7.17 -2.02
CA VAL A 530 -1.47 8.52 -2.14
C VAL A 530 -0.11 8.65 -1.44
N VAL A 531 0.06 8.00 -0.29
CA VAL A 531 1.28 8.09 0.52
C VAL A 531 2.36 7.12 0.02
N ASN A 532 1.98 5.90 -0.35
CA ASN A 532 2.85 4.91 -1.01
C ASN A 532 3.35 5.43 -2.37
N GLY A 533 2.51 6.17 -3.10
CA GLY A 533 2.88 6.86 -4.34
C GLY A 533 3.90 8.01 -4.19
N LEU A 534 4.31 8.36 -2.96
CA LEU A 534 5.47 9.24 -2.71
C LEU A 534 6.79 8.52 -2.93
N ASN A 535 6.79 7.19 -2.93
CA ASN A 535 7.98 6.34 -3.00
C ASN A 535 8.96 6.62 -1.83
N ASP A 536 8.40 6.92 -0.65
CA ASP A 536 9.11 7.27 0.58
C ASP A 536 8.67 6.37 1.76
N GLY A 537 9.40 5.28 2.02
CA GLY A 537 9.20 4.41 3.19
C GLY A 537 9.47 5.07 4.57
N HIS A 538 9.94 6.32 4.58
CA HIS A 538 9.97 7.17 5.77
C HIS A 538 8.76 8.11 5.89
N THR A 539 7.86 8.16 4.92
CA THR A 539 6.60 8.93 4.98
C THR A 539 5.43 8.00 4.68
N GLY A 540 4.80 7.45 5.73
CA GLY A 540 3.88 6.30 5.62
C GLY A 540 2.52 6.50 6.28
N TRP A 541 1.52 5.78 5.80
CA TRP A 541 0.21 5.59 6.47
C TRP A 541 -0.08 4.09 6.60
N TYR A 542 -0.02 3.56 7.82
CA TYR A 542 -0.08 2.12 8.08
C TYR A 542 -1.35 1.79 8.86
N THR A 543 -2.40 1.45 8.12
CA THR A 543 -3.71 1.10 8.65
C THR A 543 -3.73 -0.36 9.13
N TYR A 544 -3.42 -0.60 10.41
CA TYR A 544 -3.27 -1.97 10.96
C TYR A 544 -4.53 -2.83 10.77
N CYS A 545 -5.71 -2.20 10.76
CA CYS A 545 -7.01 -2.75 10.36
C CYS A 545 -7.02 -3.54 9.03
N TYR A 546 -6.07 -3.29 8.13
CA TYR A 546 -5.97 -3.93 6.81
C TYR A 546 -4.53 -4.30 6.43
N TRP A 547 -3.56 -3.39 6.60
CA TRP A 547 -2.17 -3.50 6.16
C TRP A 547 -1.34 -4.52 6.97
N GLU A 548 -1.70 -4.79 8.22
CA GLU A 548 -1.15 -5.92 8.99
C GLU A 548 -2.08 -7.13 9.03
N THR A 549 -3.35 -6.94 8.71
CA THR A 549 -4.37 -7.97 8.93
C THR A 549 -4.40 -9.03 7.81
N PHE A 550 -3.84 -8.72 6.64
CA PHE A 550 -3.81 -9.60 5.47
C PHE A 550 -2.43 -9.66 4.81
N GLN A 551 -2.20 -10.73 4.05
CA GLN A 551 -1.11 -10.83 3.07
C GLN A 551 -1.59 -11.73 1.92
N ASN A 552 -1.52 -11.27 0.67
CA ASN A 552 -2.03 -12.03 -0.48
C ASN A 552 -0.89 -12.75 -1.20
N LEU A 553 -0.88 -14.09 -1.21
CA LEU A 553 0.25 -14.89 -1.70
C LEU A 553 -0.08 -15.61 -3.00
N LEU A 554 0.78 -15.46 -4.01
CA LEU A 554 0.68 -16.12 -5.32
C LEU A 554 1.60 -17.37 -5.34
N PRO A 555 1.15 -18.55 -5.78
CA PRO A 555 1.97 -19.77 -5.87
C PRO A 555 2.92 -19.76 -7.09
N ALA A 556 3.35 -18.58 -7.54
CA ALA A 556 4.26 -18.35 -8.66
C ALA A 556 5.01 -17.00 -8.51
N PRO A 557 5.81 -16.81 -7.45
CA PRO A 557 6.75 -15.69 -7.38
C PRO A 557 7.71 -15.69 -8.57
N VAL A 558 8.28 -14.52 -8.88
CA VAL A 558 9.06 -14.26 -10.10
C VAL A 558 10.42 -13.62 -9.81
N ILE A 559 11.34 -13.73 -10.76
CA ILE A 559 12.72 -13.22 -10.70
C ILE A 559 13.23 -12.84 -12.11
N SER A 560 14.06 -11.80 -12.20
CA SER A 560 14.89 -11.47 -13.38
C SER A 560 16.18 -12.30 -13.37
N LEU A 561 16.39 -13.17 -14.36
CA LEU A 561 17.58 -14.03 -14.48
C LEU A 561 18.27 -13.88 -15.83
N GLU A 562 19.60 -13.94 -15.84
CA GLU A 562 20.39 -14.16 -17.05
C GLU A 562 20.60 -15.66 -17.31
N VAL A 563 20.16 -16.13 -18.47
CA VAL A 563 20.32 -17.50 -18.96
C VAL A 563 20.89 -17.45 -20.37
N ASP A 564 21.97 -18.19 -20.65
CA ASP A 564 22.70 -18.20 -21.92
C ASP A 564 23.09 -16.79 -22.47
N GLY A 565 23.24 -15.79 -21.59
CA GLY A 565 23.56 -14.41 -21.93
C GLY A 565 22.36 -13.55 -22.36
N ALA A 566 21.13 -14.00 -22.10
CA ALA A 566 19.90 -13.22 -22.24
C ALA A 566 19.21 -13.06 -20.87
N GLN A 567 18.75 -11.85 -20.56
CA GLN A 567 18.00 -11.55 -19.34
C GLN A 567 16.49 -11.54 -19.61
N ASP A 568 15.75 -12.35 -18.86
CA ASP A 568 14.30 -12.52 -18.94
C ASP A 568 13.68 -12.67 -17.54
N VAL A 569 12.36 -12.55 -17.44
CA VAL A 569 11.61 -12.85 -16.21
C VAL A 569 11.23 -14.33 -16.17
N TYR A 570 11.40 -14.97 -15.02
CA TYR A 570 11.06 -16.38 -14.78
C TYR A 570 10.21 -16.50 -13.51
N VAL A 571 9.30 -17.47 -13.48
CA VAL A 571 8.80 -18.03 -12.21
C VAL A 571 9.99 -18.72 -11.53
N VAL A 572 10.12 -18.56 -10.21
CA VAL A 572 11.35 -18.94 -9.50
C VAL A 572 11.76 -20.41 -9.75
N PRO A 573 13.06 -20.71 -10.01
CA PRO A 573 13.51 -22.08 -10.29
C PRO A 573 13.28 -23.09 -9.15
N ASP A 574 13.23 -22.61 -7.90
CA ASP A 574 13.10 -23.36 -6.65
C ASP A 574 11.66 -23.45 -6.12
N LEU A 575 10.68 -23.17 -6.98
CA LEU A 575 9.26 -23.06 -6.62
C LEU A 575 8.74 -24.26 -5.82
N VAL A 576 9.14 -25.48 -6.20
CA VAL A 576 8.67 -26.73 -5.58
C VAL A 576 9.12 -26.82 -4.13
N GLU A 577 10.40 -26.54 -3.87
CA GLU A 577 10.98 -26.51 -2.54
C GLU A 577 10.44 -25.34 -1.71
N PHE A 578 10.40 -24.12 -2.28
CA PHE A 578 9.97 -22.91 -1.57
C PHE A 578 8.49 -22.97 -1.16
N ILE A 579 7.58 -23.26 -2.10
CA ILE A 579 6.14 -23.35 -1.81
C ILE A 579 5.82 -24.55 -0.88
N SER A 580 6.68 -25.57 -0.82
CA SER A 580 6.54 -26.64 0.18
C SER A 580 6.80 -26.17 1.62
N LEU A 581 7.58 -25.11 1.83
CA LEU A 581 7.84 -24.55 3.17
C LEU A 581 6.64 -23.80 3.76
N LEU A 582 5.68 -23.38 2.91
CA LEU A 582 4.37 -22.84 3.32
C LEU A 582 3.45 -23.92 3.92
N GLY A 583 3.85 -25.19 3.83
CA GLY A 583 3.19 -26.30 4.50
C GLY A 583 1.93 -26.83 3.81
N THR A 584 1.27 -27.77 4.49
CA THR A 584 0.19 -28.57 3.89
C THR A 584 -1.11 -27.81 3.69
N GLU A 585 -1.37 -26.73 4.44
CA GLU A 585 -2.63 -25.97 4.30
C GLU A 585 -2.62 -25.14 3.01
N TYR A 586 -1.54 -24.40 2.75
CA TYR A 586 -1.32 -23.66 1.51
C TYR A 586 -1.33 -24.57 0.29
N THR A 587 -0.53 -25.65 0.30
CA THR A 587 -0.43 -26.57 -0.84
C THR A 587 -1.71 -27.39 -1.08
N SER A 588 -2.47 -27.74 -0.03
CA SER A 588 -3.75 -28.45 -0.19
C SER A 588 -4.87 -27.57 -0.75
N TYR A 589 -4.81 -26.24 -0.57
CA TYR A 589 -5.75 -25.32 -1.20
C TYR A 589 -5.67 -25.42 -2.73
N TYR A 590 -4.48 -25.25 -3.32
CA TYR A 590 -4.30 -25.37 -4.78
C TYR A 590 -4.59 -26.78 -5.29
N ALA A 591 -4.25 -27.83 -4.53
CA ALA A 591 -4.65 -29.21 -4.86
C ALA A 591 -6.19 -29.41 -4.85
N SER A 592 -6.93 -28.63 -4.05
CA SER A 592 -8.41 -28.65 -4.06
C SER A 592 -9.03 -27.89 -5.24
N LEU A 593 -8.24 -27.05 -5.91
CA LEU A 593 -8.60 -26.34 -7.16
C LEU A 593 -8.17 -27.09 -8.43
N ASP A 594 -7.54 -28.27 -8.30
CA ASP A 594 -6.85 -28.99 -9.39
C ASP A 594 -5.75 -28.15 -10.07
N PHE A 595 -5.16 -27.20 -9.32
CA PHE A 595 -4.15 -26.27 -9.83
C PHE A 595 -2.73 -26.79 -9.57
N ASP A 596 -2.14 -27.43 -10.59
CA ASP A 596 -0.72 -27.77 -10.61
C ASP A 596 0.12 -26.50 -10.83
N TRP A 597 0.54 -25.91 -9.70
CA TRP A 597 1.51 -24.84 -9.61
C TRP A 597 2.95 -25.33 -9.77
N ALA A 598 3.24 -26.58 -9.39
CA ALA A 598 4.61 -27.11 -9.31
C ALA A 598 5.28 -27.21 -10.68
N ARG A 599 4.50 -27.49 -11.73
CA ARG A 599 4.95 -27.46 -13.13
C ARG A 599 5.49 -26.10 -13.63
N LEU A 600 5.22 -25.00 -12.91
CA LEU A 600 5.65 -23.65 -13.28
C LEU A 600 7.09 -23.32 -12.83
N ALA A 601 7.75 -24.20 -12.06
CA ALA A 601 9.12 -23.97 -11.59
C ALA A 601 10.09 -23.67 -12.74
N GLY A 602 10.76 -22.51 -12.69
CA GLY A 602 11.69 -22.07 -13.74
C GLY A 602 11.03 -21.74 -15.10
N ALA A 603 9.70 -21.60 -15.18
CA ALA A 603 9.03 -21.23 -16.43
C ALA A 603 9.33 -19.77 -16.80
N ARG A 604 9.68 -19.51 -18.06
CA ARG A 604 9.98 -18.16 -18.57
C ARG A 604 8.66 -17.41 -18.80
N VAL A 605 8.50 -16.25 -18.19
CA VAL A 605 7.29 -15.42 -18.28
C VAL A 605 7.40 -14.51 -19.49
N VAL A 606 6.45 -14.64 -20.42
CA VAL A 606 6.37 -13.86 -21.67
C VAL A 606 5.55 -12.59 -21.43
N SER A 607 4.36 -12.75 -20.86
CA SER A 607 3.46 -11.64 -20.52
C SER A 607 2.69 -11.90 -19.21
N ILE A 608 2.25 -10.83 -18.57
CA ILE A 608 1.41 -10.82 -17.36
C ILE A 608 0.28 -9.81 -17.60
N GLU A 609 -0.98 -10.24 -17.44
CA GLU A 609 -2.18 -9.47 -17.83
C GLU A 609 -2.12 -8.89 -19.26
N GLY A 610 -1.44 -9.60 -20.17
CA GLY A 610 -1.24 -9.18 -21.56
C GLY A 610 -0.19 -8.08 -21.77
N LEU A 611 0.50 -7.62 -20.72
CA LEU A 611 1.68 -6.75 -20.82
C LEU A 611 2.96 -7.60 -20.85
N PRO A 612 4.02 -7.24 -21.61
CA PRO A 612 5.31 -7.92 -21.53
C PRO A 612 5.83 -7.99 -20.09
N ALA A 613 6.45 -9.10 -19.69
CA ALA A 613 6.73 -9.38 -18.28
C ALA A 613 7.45 -8.23 -17.53
N TYR A 614 8.54 -7.67 -18.09
CA TYR A 614 9.22 -6.51 -17.50
C TYR A 614 8.34 -5.25 -17.43
N SER A 615 7.41 -5.03 -18.36
CA SER A 615 6.48 -3.89 -18.32
C SER A 615 5.36 -4.06 -17.29
N TYR A 616 5.03 -5.30 -16.91
CA TYR A 616 4.19 -5.55 -15.74
C TYR A 616 4.97 -5.39 -14.43
N VAL A 617 6.26 -5.77 -14.42
CA VAL A 617 7.16 -5.47 -13.28
C VAL A 617 7.30 -3.97 -13.06
N ASP A 618 7.50 -3.16 -14.11
CA ASP A 618 7.47 -1.69 -14.04
C ASP A 618 6.15 -1.19 -13.40
N TYR A 619 5.01 -1.74 -13.82
CA TYR A 619 3.70 -1.37 -13.29
C TYR A 619 3.55 -1.67 -11.79
N ILE A 620 4.05 -2.80 -11.30
CA ILE A 620 4.04 -3.12 -9.86
C ILE A 620 5.05 -2.24 -9.09
N ALA A 621 6.21 -1.96 -9.67
CA ALA A 621 7.19 -1.04 -9.08
C ALA A 621 6.60 0.37 -8.90
N ASP A 622 5.86 0.87 -9.89
CA ASP A 622 5.23 2.19 -9.86
C ASP A 622 3.89 2.29 -9.10
N THR A 623 3.20 1.18 -8.81
CA THR A 623 1.88 1.22 -8.16
C THR A 623 1.79 0.48 -6.81
N VAL A 624 2.76 -0.36 -6.47
CA VAL A 624 2.76 -1.17 -5.24
C VAL A 624 4.02 -0.95 -4.40
N SER A 625 5.21 -1.00 -4.99
CA SER A 625 6.50 -1.02 -4.27
C SER A 625 6.99 0.34 -3.73
N GLY A 626 6.13 1.13 -3.08
CA GLY A 626 6.39 2.53 -2.66
C GLY A 626 7.43 2.76 -1.55
N ASN A 627 8.29 1.79 -1.23
CA ASN A 627 9.27 1.88 -0.14
C ASN A 627 10.60 2.56 -0.51
N TYR A 628 10.90 2.79 -1.79
CA TYR A 628 12.23 3.22 -2.27
C TYR A 628 12.13 4.29 -3.36
N LEU A 629 13.03 5.28 -3.38
CA LEU A 629 12.96 6.42 -4.30
C LEU A 629 13.35 6.04 -5.74
N ASP A 630 14.29 5.11 -5.90
CA ASP A 630 14.79 4.66 -7.20
C ASP A 630 13.87 3.62 -7.84
N HIS A 631 13.53 3.80 -9.13
CA HIS A 631 12.73 2.81 -9.86
C HIS A 631 13.46 1.47 -10.02
N GLY A 632 14.77 1.49 -10.26
CA GLY A 632 15.58 0.27 -10.37
C GLY A 632 15.57 -0.57 -9.09
N VAL A 633 15.63 0.08 -7.93
CA VAL A 633 15.44 -0.57 -6.62
C VAL A 633 14.01 -1.11 -6.47
N ARG A 634 12.97 -0.30 -6.70
CA ARG A 634 11.57 -0.76 -6.60
C ARG A 634 11.30 -1.98 -7.49
N VAL A 635 11.88 -2.02 -8.69
CA VAL A 635 11.86 -3.18 -9.61
C VAL A 635 12.47 -4.44 -8.98
N ASN A 636 13.55 -4.31 -8.21
CA ASN A 636 14.10 -5.44 -7.45
C ASN A 636 13.17 -5.85 -6.29
N SER A 637 12.50 -4.89 -5.64
CA SER A 637 11.47 -5.17 -4.64
C SER A 637 10.28 -5.96 -5.23
N VAL A 638 9.95 -5.81 -6.52
CA VAL A 638 8.91 -6.63 -7.18
C VAL A 638 9.26 -8.12 -7.22
N PHE A 639 10.55 -8.47 -7.31
CA PHE A 639 11.04 -9.83 -7.45
C PHE A 639 11.23 -10.57 -6.10
N SER A 640 11.32 -11.89 -6.18
CA SER A 640 11.67 -12.74 -5.04
C SER A 640 13.14 -12.57 -4.65
N SER A 641 13.40 -12.32 -3.38
CA SER A 641 14.74 -11.99 -2.83
C SER A 641 15.04 -12.78 -1.54
N TYR A 642 16.33 -13.04 -1.26
CA TYR A 642 16.75 -13.59 0.03
C TYR A 642 16.98 -12.48 1.06
N ARG A 643 16.65 -12.75 2.33
CA ARG A 643 16.85 -11.82 3.44
C ARG A 643 17.05 -12.56 4.76
N ILE A 644 17.60 -11.89 5.77
CA ILE A 644 17.43 -12.33 7.16
C ILE A 644 16.04 -11.90 7.66
N SER A 645 15.33 -12.78 8.35
CA SER A 645 14.05 -12.48 9.00
C SER A 645 13.87 -13.40 10.20
N GLY A 646 13.52 -12.86 11.37
CA GLY A 646 13.42 -13.63 12.62
C GLY A 646 14.70 -14.41 12.95
N GLY A 647 15.86 -13.79 12.80
CA GLY A 647 17.18 -14.38 13.02
C GLY A 647 17.69 -15.36 11.95
N ASN A 648 16.90 -15.66 10.91
CA ASN A 648 17.13 -16.79 10.00
C ASN A 648 17.12 -16.41 8.52
N TYR A 649 17.77 -17.24 7.69
CA TYR A 649 17.68 -17.16 6.23
C TYR A 649 16.25 -17.40 5.74
N SER A 650 15.71 -16.43 5.02
CA SER A 650 14.32 -16.40 4.55
C SER A 650 14.23 -15.93 3.11
N GLN A 651 13.13 -16.27 2.46
CA GLN A 651 12.85 -15.94 1.06
C GLN A 651 11.56 -15.11 0.98
N ARG A 652 11.68 -13.93 0.39
CA ARG A 652 10.58 -12.99 0.16
C ARG A 652 9.92 -13.31 -1.19
N PHE A 653 8.59 -13.22 -1.26
CA PHE A 653 7.84 -13.48 -2.50
C PHE A 653 8.07 -12.43 -3.60
N GLY A 654 8.39 -11.20 -3.22
CA GLY A 654 8.37 -10.02 -4.10
C GLY A 654 6.98 -9.38 -4.13
N ASP A 655 6.90 -8.06 -4.36
CA ASP A 655 5.64 -7.31 -4.20
C ASP A 655 4.55 -7.71 -5.21
N LEU A 656 4.92 -8.31 -6.35
CA LEU A 656 3.95 -8.89 -7.30
C LEU A 656 3.26 -10.14 -6.73
N ALA A 657 4.00 -10.98 -6.01
CA ALA A 657 3.54 -12.30 -5.58
C ALA A 657 3.23 -12.38 -4.07
N GLY A 658 3.48 -11.31 -3.32
CA GLY A 658 3.11 -11.16 -1.92
C GLY A 658 2.50 -9.80 -1.54
N PRO A 659 1.65 -9.15 -2.37
CA PRO A 659 1.10 -7.83 -2.05
C PRO A 659 0.30 -7.83 -0.74
N VAL A 660 0.37 -6.70 -0.03
CA VAL A 660 -0.16 -6.57 1.33
C VAL A 660 -1.69 -6.57 1.38
N PHE A 661 -2.35 -6.03 0.34
CA PHE A 661 -3.81 -5.99 0.26
C PHE A 661 -4.38 -7.15 -0.58
N PRO A 662 -5.46 -7.82 -0.13
CA PRO A 662 -6.10 -8.92 -0.83
C PRO A 662 -7.07 -8.44 -1.92
N ASP A 663 -6.64 -7.48 -2.76
CA ASP A 663 -7.44 -6.85 -3.82
C ASP A 663 -7.54 -7.70 -5.11
N LEU A 664 -6.77 -8.78 -5.21
CA LEU A 664 -6.64 -9.61 -6.42
C LEU A 664 -6.94 -11.09 -6.13
N ASP A 665 -7.95 -11.63 -6.81
CA ASP A 665 -8.30 -13.07 -6.74
C ASP A 665 -7.30 -13.96 -7.52
N ASN A 666 -6.74 -13.45 -8.62
CA ASN A 666 -5.88 -14.20 -9.54
C ASN A 666 -5.00 -13.28 -10.39
N LEU A 667 -4.00 -13.86 -11.06
CA LEU A 667 -3.11 -13.22 -12.02
C LEU A 667 -2.93 -14.11 -13.26
N THR A 668 -3.08 -13.54 -14.46
CA THR A 668 -2.93 -14.24 -15.73
C THR A 668 -1.50 -14.07 -16.25
N MET A 669 -0.78 -15.18 -16.42
CA MET A 669 0.55 -15.22 -17.05
C MET A 669 0.51 -15.99 -18.36
N GLU A 670 1.28 -15.52 -19.35
CA GLU A 670 1.71 -16.32 -20.50
C GLU A 670 3.14 -16.81 -20.21
N VAL A 671 3.34 -18.12 -20.17
CA VAL A 671 4.63 -18.73 -19.79
C VAL A 671 5.09 -19.76 -20.80
N ILE A 672 6.40 -19.94 -20.91
CA ILE A 672 7.02 -21.09 -21.57
C ILE A 672 7.65 -21.92 -20.45
N LEU A 673 7.10 -23.11 -20.20
CA LEU A 673 7.62 -24.05 -19.21
C LEU A 673 9.08 -24.42 -19.56
N GLY A 674 9.95 -24.64 -18.56
CA GLY A 674 11.38 -24.91 -18.78
C GLY A 674 11.72 -26.16 -19.61
N ASN A 675 10.72 -26.97 -19.95
CA ASN A 675 10.80 -28.15 -20.80
C ASN A 675 9.85 -28.10 -22.03
N GLY A 676 9.27 -26.93 -22.34
CA GLY A 676 8.45 -26.65 -23.52
C GLY A 676 9.09 -25.64 -24.49
N SER A 677 8.47 -25.44 -25.65
CA SER A 677 8.88 -24.43 -26.66
C SER A 677 7.79 -23.39 -26.96
N GLU A 678 6.52 -23.76 -26.79
CA GLU A 678 5.36 -22.92 -27.09
C GLU A 678 4.87 -22.20 -25.81
N PRO A 679 4.38 -20.96 -25.91
CA PRO A 679 3.72 -20.30 -24.79
C PRO A 679 2.38 -20.95 -24.44
N GLU A 680 2.06 -20.98 -23.15
CA GLU A 680 0.73 -21.32 -22.61
C GLU A 680 0.22 -20.21 -21.67
N THR A 681 -1.09 -19.99 -21.68
CA THR A 681 -1.74 -19.03 -20.77
C THR A 681 -2.24 -19.74 -19.51
N VAL A 682 -1.84 -19.23 -18.34
CA VAL A 682 -2.15 -19.77 -17.02
C VAL A 682 -2.82 -18.69 -16.19
N VAL A 683 -4.00 -18.99 -15.65
CA VAL A 683 -4.64 -18.14 -14.63
C VAL A 683 -4.25 -18.70 -13.27
N ILE A 684 -3.48 -17.92 -12.51
CA ILE A 684 -2.87 -18.31 -11.25
C ILE A 684 -3.66 -17.67 -10.11
N PRO A 685 -4.41 -18.43 -9.30
CA PRO A 685 -5.15 -17.86 -8.16
C PRO A 685 -4.19 -17.42 -7.05
N TYR A 686 -4.51 -16.32 -6.37
CA TYR A 686 -3.89 -15.96 -5.09
C TYR A 686 -4.55 -16.73 -3.94
N LEU A 687 -3.90 -16.71 -2.77
CA LEU A 687 -4.49 -17.06 -1.49
C LEU A 687 -4.16 -15.98 -0.44
N ALA A 688 -5.21 -15.30 0.05
CA ALA A 688 -5.10 -14.35 1.14
C ALA A 688 -4.90 -15.07 2.48
N GLY A 689 -3.73 -14.88 3.09
CA GLY A 689 -3.49 -15.20 4.49
C GLY A 689 -4.15 -14.15 5.40
N TYR A 690 -4.73 -14.62 6.51
CA TYR A 690 -5.25 -13.76 7.58
C TYR A 690 -4.29 -13.76 8.76
N LEU A 691 -3.84 -12.58 9.18
CA LEU A 691 -2.78 -12.39 10.17
C LEU A 691 -3.24 -11.62 11.42
N GLY A 692 -4.40 -10.96 11.37
CA GLY A 692 -4.97 -10.19 12.49
C GLY A 692 -5.57 -11.03 13.62
N GLU A 693 -6.10 -10.33 14.63
CA GLU A 693 -6.72 -10.94 15.81
C GLU A 693 -8.10 -11.55 15.51
N PRO A 694 -8.41 -12.78 16.00
CA PRO A 694 -9.61 -13.52 15.61
C PRO A 694 -10.92 -12.76 15.86
N PHE A 695 -11.81 -12.84 14.88
CA PHE A 695 -13.14 -12.22 14.89
C PHE A 695 -14.23 -13.27 14.57
N THR A 696 -15.50 -12.93 14.76
CA THR A 696 -16.67 -13.75 14.36
C THR A 696 -17.68 -12.99 13.51
N ASP A 697 -17.61 -11.67 13.50
CA ASP A 697 -18.49 -10.74 12.79
C ASP A 697 -17.77 -9.40 12.56
N ALA A 698 -18.40 -8.45 11.87
CA ALA A 698 -17.81 -7.14 11.59
C ALA A 698 -17.57 -6.28 12.84
N ALA A 699 -18.31 -6.50 13.93
CA ALA A 699 -18.17 -5.72 15.17
C ALA A 699 -16.95 -6.17 15.98
N SER A 700 -16.75 -7.49 16.08
CA SER A 700 -15.55 -8.10 16.65
C SER A 700 -14.31 -7.86 15.78
N TYR A 701 -14.44 -7.87 14.45
CA TYR A 701 -13.34 -7.48 13.55
C TYR A 701 -12.87 -6.06 13.86
N TRP A 702 -13.80 -5.09 13.89
CA TRP A 702 -13.49 -3.69 14.17
C TRP A 702 -12.88 -3.50 15.56
N ALA A 703 -13.49 -4.10 16.59
CA ALA A 703 -13.03 -3.97 17.97
C ALA A 703 -11.64 -4.56 18.22
N ASN A 704 -11.27 -5.63 17.49
CA ASN A 704 -10.00 -6.34 17.69
C ASN A 704 -8.86 -5.83 16.80
N ASN A 705 -9.15 -5.34 15.59
CA ASN A 705 -8.12 -4.98 14.59
C ASN A 705 -8.09 -3.48 14.23
N CYS A 706 -9.19 -2.75 14.40
CA CYS A 706 -9.38 -1.43 13.77
C CYS A 706 -9.66 -0.27 14.72
N ALA A 707 -10.18 -0.52 15.93
CA ALA A 707 -10.43 0.53 16.92
C ALA A 707 -9.12 0.96 17.59
N ALA A 708 -8.88 2.27 17.71
CA ALA A 708 -7.71 2.80 18.42
C ALA A 708 -7.61 2.26 19.85
N ASN A 709 -6.39 1.90 20.26
CA ASN A 709 -6.06 1.24 21.53
C ASN A 709 -5.06 2.09 22.35
N ASN A 710 -4.41 1.49 23.35
CA ASN A 710 -3.45 2.15 24.24
C ASN A 710 -2.02 2.32 23.66
N GLU A 711 -1.76 1.78 22.47
CA GLU A 711 -0.50 1.88 21.71
C GLU A 711 -0.67 2.74 20.45
N THR A 712 -1.91 2.92 19.96
CA THR A 712 -2.21 3.78 18.79
C THR A 712 -1.82 5.25 18.98
N ASN A 713 -2.02 5.82 20.18
CA ASN A 713 -1.84 7.26 20.41
C ASN A 713 -0.80 7.52 21.49
N GLY A 714 -0.03 8.59 21.29
CA GLY A 714 1.05 9.01 22.16
C GLY A 714 0.58 9.49 23.53
N VAL A 715 1.53 9.69 24.44
CA VAL A 715 1.27 9.94 25.86
C VAL A 715 2.20 11.00 26.43
N ASP A 716 1.71 11.71 27.44
CA ASP A 716 2.50 12.67 28.22
C ASP A 716 3.41 11.92 29.21
N TYR A 717 4.72 11.97 28.95
CA TYR A 717 5.72 11.29 29.77
C TYR A 717 6.02 11.99 31.11
N LEU A 718 5.61 13.25 31.30
CA LEU A 718 5.70 13.93 32.58
C LEU A 718 4.59 13.45 33.53
N THR A 719 3.36 13.24 33.03
CA THR A 719 2.24 12.77 33.87
C THR A 719 2.26 11.27 34.15
N GLN A 720 2.86 10.44 33.29
CA GLN A 720 3.22 9.05 33.65
C GLN A 720 4.25 8.98 34.80
N GLY A 721 4.99 10.08 35.01
CA GLY A 721 5.82 10.31 36.19
C GLY A 721 7.23 9.74 36.06
N ALA A 722 8.18 10.39 36.75
CA ALA A 722 9.62 10.14 36.65
C ALA A 722 10.11 8.72 37.02
N ALA A 723 9.23 7.79 37.39
CA ALA A 723 9.55 6.37 37.49
C ALA A 723 9.47 5.65 36.13
N ALA A 724 8.52 6.05 35.26
CA ALA A 724 8.40 5.50 33.91
C ALA A 724 9.53 6.00 33.00
N ALA A 725 9.83 7.30 33.01
CA ALA A 725 10.95 7.88 32.27
C ALA A 725 12.30 7.25 32.67
N ARG A 726 12.61 7.18 33.98
CA ARG A 726 13.85 6.55 34.50
C ARG A 726 13.93 5.03 34.36
N SER A 727 12.90 4.37 33.83
CA SER A 727 12.91 2.94 33.52
C SER A 727 13.17 2.65 32.03
N ARG A 728 13.26 3.69 31.19
CA ARG A 728 13.64 3.57 29.78
C ARG A 728 15.17 3.63 29.64
N ALA A 729 15.69 2.96 28.63
CA ALA A 729 17.00 3.30 28.08
C ALA A 729 16.90 4.67 27.38
N THR A 730 18.02 5.37 27.22
CA THR A 730 18.10 6.59 26.39
C THR A 730 17.54 6.31 25.01
N LEU A 731 16.63 7.15 24.53
CA LEU A 731 15.99 6.99 23.23
C LEU A 731 17.07 6.94 22.14
N GLN A 732 17.09 5.86 21.34
CA GLN A 732 18.07 5.71 20.26
C GLN A 732 17.47 6.22 18.95
N PRO A 733 18.20 7.03 18.16
CA PRO A 733 17.72 7.49 16.86
C PRO A 733 17.52 6.30 15.92
N ARG A 734 16.27 6.15 15.44
CA ARG A 734 15.82 5.02 14.63
C ARG A 734 15.49 5.48 13.20
N ALA A 735 16.08 4.79 12.23
CA ALA A 735 15.79 4.91 10.81
C ALA A 735 15.66 3.51 10.24
N ALA A 736 14.43 3.04 10.09
CA ALA A 736 14.09 1.74 9.52
C ALA A 736 12.83 1.84 8.65
N LEU A 737 12.62 0.89 7.73
CA LEU A 737 11.33 0.69 7.06
C LEU A 737 10.24 0.23 8.05
N ALA A 738 8.98 0.27 7.62
CA ALA A 738 7.86 -0.25 8.40
C ALA A 738 7.72 -1.75 8.11
N ALA A 739 7.65 -2.57 9.17
CA ALA A 739 7.46 -4.01 9.04
C ALA A 739 5.99 -4.34 9.27
N SER A 740 5.29 -4.77 8.22
CA SER A 740 3.97 -5.38 8.41
C SER A 740 4.11 -6.80 8.96
N ASN A 741 3.08 -7.25 9.67
CA ASN A 741 2.84 -8.66 9.90
C ASN A 741 2.85 -9.39 8.54
N SER A 742 3.77 -10.33 8.40
CA SER A 742 3.94 -11.15 7.19
C SER A 742 4.41 -12.54 7.58
N GLN A 743 4.01 -13.55 6.79
CA GLN A 743 4.46 -14.92 7.01
C GLN A 743 5.95 -15.04 6.61
N GLY A 744 6.82 -15.19 7.61
CA GLY A 744 8.25 -15.43 7.40
C GLY A 744 8.50 -16.87 6.96
N PHE A 745 8.88 -17.06 5.69
CA PHE A 745 9.22 -18.37 5.15
C PHE A 745 10.73 -18.53 5.02
N GLY A 746 11.25 -19.67 5.51
CA GLY A 746 12.65 -20.03 5.33
C GLY A 746 13.02 -20.17 3.85
N ILE A 747 14.31 -20.04 3.54
CA ILE A 747 14.83 -20.36 2.21
C ILE A 747 14.98 -21.90 2.06
N PRO A 748 14.83 -22.49 0.85
CA PRO A 748 15.13 -23.89 0.61
C PRO A 748 16.53 -24.31 1.09
N SER A 749 16.59 -25.45 1.78
CA SER A 749 17.77 -25.87 2.56
C SER A 749 19.08 -26.01 1.77
N GLN A 750 19.00 -26.15 0.45
CA GLN A 750 20.16 -26.20 -0.45
C GLN A 750 20.86 -24.85 -0.65
N PHE A 751 20.20 -23.73 -0.31
CA PHE A 751 20.73 -22.37 -0.47
C PHE A 751 21.21 -21.73 0.84
N VAL A 752 20.87 -22.31 1.99
CA VAL A 752 21.48 -21.92 3.27
C VAL A 752 23.00 -22.20 3.18
N PRO A 753 23.89 -21.23 3.49
CA PRO A 753 25.33 -21.43 3.35
C PRO A 753 25.84 -22.66 4.10
N ASN A 754 26.48 -23.58 3.37
CA ASN A 754 27.09 -24.80 3.90
C ASN A 754 28.56 -24.55 4.30
N LEU A 755 28.81 -23.37 4.88
CA LEU A 755 30.07 -22.95 5.47
C LEU A 755 29.93 -22.95 7.00
N THR A 756 31.03 -23.15 7.72
CA THR A 756 31.03 -22.96 9.17
C THR A 756 30.82 -21.48 9.48
N ALA A 757 29.66 -21.13 10.03
CA ALA A 757 29.41 -19.79 10.56
C ALA A 757 30.37 -19.49 11.72
N ILE A 758 30.95 -18.29 11.72
CA ILE A 758 31.68 -17.72 12.87
C ILE A 758 30.68 -17.13 13.86
N TYR A 759 29.69 -16.41 13.34
CA TYR A 759 28.48 -16.01 14.04
C TYR A 759 27.26 -16.17 13.12
N GLY A 760 26.08 -16.36 13.70
CA GLY A 760 24.88 -16.73 12.94
C GLY A 760 23.64 -16.83 13.82
N GLU A 761 23.27 -15.71 14.41
CA GLU A 761 22.03 -15.51 15.18
C GLU A 761 21.57 -14.06 14.95
N ASP A 762 20.28 -13.78 15.15
CA ASP A 762 19.70 -12.45 14.99
C ASP A 762 20.03 -11.82 13.60
N ILE A 763 20.40 -10.53 13.54
CA ILE A 763 20.60 -9.77 12.30
C ILE A 763 21.94 -10.00 11.58
N LEU A 764 22.89 -10.74 12.19
CA LEU A 764 24.28 -10.82 11.71
C LEU A 764 24.73 -12.28 11.50
N TRP A 765 25.04 -12.62 10.26
CA TRP A 765 25.64 -13.91 9.88
C TRP A 765 27.02 -13.69 9.27
N SER A 766 28.03 -14.50 9.67
CA SER A 766 29.41 -14.31 9.23
C SER A 766 30.17 -15.60 8.95
N TYR A 767 31.01 -15.56 7.91
CA TYR A 767 31.67 -16.72 7.32
C TYR A 767 33.07 -16.37 6.78
N ILE A 768 33.90 -17.38 6.53
CA ILE A 768 35.10 -17.27 5.69
C ILE A 768 34.85 -18.08 4.42
N LEU A 769 35.14 -17.50 3.26
CA LEU A 769 34.95 -18.16 1.96
C LEU A 769 36.02 -19.24 1.70
N PRO A 770 35.80 -20.16 0.74
CA PRO A 770 36.75 -21.24 0.42
C PRO A 770 38.15 -20.79 -0.03
N ASP A 771 38.35 -19.50 -0.32
CA ASP A 771 39.66 -18.90 -0.61
C ASP A 771 40.57 -18.79 0.64
N ASN A 772 39.99 -18.86 1.84
CA ASN A 772 40.62 -18.63 3.14
C ASN A 772 41.26 -17.23 3.27
N LYS A 773 40.74 -16.23 2.53
CA LYS A 773 41.20 -14.83 2.55
C LYS A 773 40.06 -13.82 2.69
N THR A 774 38.86 -14.17 2.23
CA THR A 774 37.68 -13.31 2.25
C THR A 774 36.75 -13.70 3.40
N GLY A 775 36.52 -12.76 4.32
CA GLY A 775 35.47 -12.82 5.32
C GLY A 775 34.18 -12.22 4.75
N VAL A 776 33.03 -12.74 5.17
CA VAL A 776 31.70 -12.21 4.83
C VAL A 776 30.96 -11.83 6.08
N MET A 777 30.33 -10.65 6.08
CA MET A 777 29.32 -10.24 7.07
C MET A 777 28.00 -9.93 6.35
N PHE A 778 26.99 -10.79 6.48
CA PHE A 778 25.63 -10.46 6.08
C PHE A 778 24.96 -9.72 7.23
N VAL A 779 24.77 -8.42 7.05
CA VAL A 779 24.09 -7.52 7.99
C VAL A 779 22.67 -7.34 7.46
N GLY A 780 21.73 -8.16 7.93
CA GLY A 780 20.36 -8.19 7.41
C GLY A 780 19.47 -7.05 7.92
N SER A 781 19.88 -6.35 8.97
CA SER A 781 19.24 -5.15 9.53
C SER A 781 20.25 -4.42 10.42
N PHE A 782 19.93 -3.21 10.88
CA PHE A 782 20.58 -2.52 11.99
C PHE A 782 19.67 -2.43 13.23
N GLU A 783 18.62 -3.25 13.30
CA GLU A 783 17.63 -3.36 14.39
C GLU A 783 17.75 -4.74 15.07
N PRO A 784 18.83 -4.99 15.86
CA PRO A 784 19.01 -6.25 16.60
C PRO A 784 18.04 -6.38 17.79
N GLU A 785 17.87 -7.61 18.27
CA GLU A 785 17.23 -7.87 19.58
C GLU A 785 18.06 -7.31 20.75
N ASP A 786 19.39 -7.23 20.60
CA ASP A 786 20.32 -6.57 21.54
C ASP A 786 21.20 -5.54 20.84
N TYR A 787 20.86 -4.26 21.04
CA TYR A 787 21.58 -3.08 20.57
C TYR A 787 23.08 -3.07 20.93
N TYR A 788 23.44 -3.51 22.14
CA TYR A 788 24.83 -3.60 22.56
C TYR A 788 25.47 -4.94 22.17
N GLY A 789 24.64 -5.98 22.04
CA GLY A 789 24.99 -7.30 21.52
C GLY A 789 25.64 -7.19 20.15
N PHE A 790 25.01 -6.51 19.19
CA PHE A 790 25.55 -6.27 17.85
C PHE A 790 26.98 -5.69 17.88
N GLN A 791 27.23 -4.70 18.74
CA GLN A 791 28.56 -4.07 18.87
C GLN A 791 29.63 -5.08 19.32
N SER A 792 29.28 -5.97 20.26
CA SER A 792 30.15 -7.05 20.73
C SER A 792 30.33 -8.18 19.71
N GLN A 793 29.29 -8.51 18.94
CA GLN A 793 29.33 -9.51 17.86
C GLN A 793 30.28 -9.05 16.75
N VAL A 794 30.13 -7.83 16.24
CA VAL A 794 31.02 -7.24 15.21
C VAL A 794 32.47 -7.30 15.67
N ALA A 795 32.77 -6.85 16.89
CA ALA A 795 34.14 -6.91 17.43
C ALA A 795 34.70 -8.35 17.49
N SER A 796 33.87 -9.33 17.90
CA SER A 796 34.26 -10.75 17.94
C SER A 796 34.47 -11.36 16.56
N VAL A 797 33.61 -11.03 15.58
CA VAL A 797 33.71 -11.49 14.19
C VAL A 797 34.98 -10.95 13.54
N ILE A 798 35.25 -9.65 13.68
CA ILE A 798 36.46 -9.02 13.13
C ILE A 798 37.74 -9.60 13.79
N SER A 799 37.77 -9.83 15.11
CA SER A 799 38.90 -10.51 15.76
C SER A 799 39.11 -11.92 15.18
N THR A 800 38.02 -12.68 15.02
CA THR A 800 38.09 -14.05 14.47
C THR A 800 38.61 -14.08 13.04
N PHE A 801 38.20 -13.13 12.19
CA PHE A 801 38.73 -12.96 10.84
C PHE A 801 40.24 -12.68 10.84
N LEU A 802 40.70 -11.74 11.67
CA LEU A 802 42.13 -11.38 11.75
C LEU A 802 42.98 -12.54 12.29
N GLU A 803 42.47 -13.29 13.28
CA GLU A 803 43.10 -14.51 13.81
C GLU A 803 43.16 -15.64 12.78
N ALA A 804 42.17 -15.73 11.87
CA ALA A 804 42.15 -16.69 10.76
C ALA A 804 43.01 -16.28 9.55
N GLY A 805 43.55 -15.04 9.52
CA GLY A 805 44.34 -14.53 8.39
C GLY A 805 43.53 -13.98 7.22
N VAL A 806 42.26 -13.62 7.46
CA VAL A 806 41.42 -12.89 6.49
C VAL A 806 42.07 -11.54 6.17
N THR A 807 42.01 -11.15 4.90
CA THR A 807 42.61 -9.91 4.36
C THR A 807 41.66 -9.12 3.45
N GLN A 808 40.45 -9.65 3.22
CA GLN A 808 39.41 -9.06 2.38
C GLN A 808 38.07 -9.22 3.10
N LEU A 809 37.20 -8.21 3.03
CA LEU A 809 35.89 -8.22 3.69
C LEU A 809 34.79 -7.89 2.69
N LEU A 810 33.81 -8.79 2.58
CA LEU A 810 32.57 -8.57 1.85
C LEU A 810 31.43 -8.34 2.85
N ILE A 811 30.68 -7.25 2.69
CA ILE A 811 29.51 -6.94 3.52
C ILE A 811 28.27 -7.09 2.65
N ASP A 812 27.37 -8.03 2.99
CA ASP A 812 26.08 -8.18 2.32
C ASP A 812 25.01 -7.36 3.07
N LEU A 813 24.28 -6.55 2.31
CA LEU A 813 23.22 -5.65 2.77
C LEU A 813 21.86 -5.94 2.07
N SER A 814 21.72 -7.10 1.42
CA SER A 814 20.51 -7.48 0.69
C SER A 814 19.26 -7.44 1.57
N ASN A 815 18.25 -6.68 1.15
CA ASN A 815 16.97 -6.48 1.85
C ASN A 815 17.11 -5.88 3.27
N ASN A 816 18.20 -5.18 3.58
CA ASN A 816 18.39 -4.51 4.88
C ASN A 816 17.58 -3.21 4.96
N GLY A 817 16.46 -3.27 5.68
CA GLY A 817 15.54 -2.15 5.89
C GLY A 817 16.01 -1.05 6.84
N GLY A 818 17.24 -1.10 7.37
CA GLY A 818 17.77 -0.16 8.36
C GLY A 818 17.60 -0.61 9.81
N GLY A 819 17.58 0.34 10.75
CA GLY A 819 17.45 0.11 12.18
C GLY A 819 17.84 1.33 13.03
N TYR A 820 18.84 1.19 13.92
CA TYR A 820 19.33 2.30 14.73
C TYR A 820 20.51 3.01 14.07
N VAL A 821 20.42 4.33 13.85
CA VAL A 821 21.44 5.18 13.19
C VAL A 821 22.84 4.95 13.77
N CYS A 822 22.92 4.97 15.10
CA CYS A 822 24.17 4.75 15.83
C CYS A 822 24.81 3.37 15.62
N LEU A 823 24.09 2.36 15.16
CA LEU A 823 24.68 1.05 14.80
C LEU A 823 25.27 1.06 13.38
N GLY A 824 24.75 1.91 12.48
CA GLY A 824 25.39 2.21 11.20
C GLY A 824 26.68 3.00 11.39
N GLU A 825 26.64 4.08 12.19
CA GLU A 825 27.83 4.84 12.59
C GLU A 825 28.87 3.96 13.30
N PHE A 826 28.42 3.09 14.21
CA PHE A 826 29.27 2.13 14.90
C PHE A 826 30.03 1.24 13.91
N LEU A 827 29.33 0.62 12.95
CA LEU A 827 29.97 -0.28 11.97
C LEU A 827 30.94 0.51 11.07
N HIS A 828 30.57 1.73 10.66
CA HIS A 828 31.45 2.63 9.92
C HIS A 828 32.73 2.97 10.70
N THR A 829 32.63 3.43 11.96
CA THR A 829 33.82 3.79 12.76
C THR A 829 34.66 2.56 13.15
N TYR A 830 34.03 1.39 13.34
CA TYR A 830 34.76 0.15 13.63
C TYR A 830 35.63 -0.31 12.46
N LEU A 831 35.19 -0.04 11.22
CA LEU A 831 35.95 -0.30 9.99
C LEU A 831 36.93 0.83 9.64
N ALA A 832 36.56 2.09 9.85
CA ALA A 832 37.41 3.26 9.55
C ALA A 832 38.51 3.52 10.60
N GLY A 833 38.34 3.01 11.82
CA GLY A 833 39.19 3.29 12.99
C GLY A 833 38.88 4.64 13.64
N ALA A 834 39.16 4.76 14.94
CA ALA A 834 38.89 5.95 15.73
C ALA A 834 39.73 7.18 15.31
N ASP A 835 40.89 6.98 14.67
CA ASP A 835 41.75 8.06 14.16
C ASP A 835 41.13 8.83 12.97
N PHE A 836 40.02 8.35 12.41
CA PHE A 836 39.27 8.99 11.30
C PHE A 836 38.42 10.21 11.72
N GLY A 837 38.01 10.30 13.00
CA GLY A 837 37.12 11.34 13.50
C GLY A 837 35.63 11.01 13.35
N PHE A 838 34.78 12.06 13.22
CA PHE A 838 33.32 11.94 13.26
C PHE A 838 32.77 10.96 12.20
N PRO A 839 32.00 9.93 12.60
CA PRO A 839 31.55 8.85 11.71
C PRO A 839 30.13 9.01 11.15
N GLY A 840 29.36 9.99 11.60
CA GLY A 840 27.97 10.21 11.20
C GLY A 840 27.78 11.23 10.07
N TYR A 841 26.62 11.89 10.10
CA TYR A 841 26.23 12.93 9.15
C TYR A 841 26.01 14.31 9.79
N SER A 842 26.13 15.36 8.97
CA SER A 842 25.58 16.68 9.31
C SER A 842 24.08 16.68 9.03
N SER A 843 23.28 17.01 10.04
CA SER A 843 21.84 16.71 10.06
C SER A 843 20.98 17.89 10.53
N ALA A 844 19.68 17.87 10.18
CA ALA A 844 18.73 18.92 10.57
C ALA A 844 17.27 18.44 10.70
N VAL A 845 16.45 19.16 11.47
CA VAL A 845 14.97 18.98 11.56
C VAL A 845 14.22 20.06 10.79
N ARG A 846 12.99 19.77 10.34
CA ARG A 846 12.09 20.76 9.72
C ARG A 846 11.59 21.79 10.75
N ALA A 847 12.03 23.04 10.65
CA ALA A 847 11.71 24.14 11.55
C ALA A 847 10.32 24.77 11.27
N ASN A 848 9.28 23.94 11.30
CA ASN A 848 7.89 24.40 11.26
C ASN A 848 7.47 25.05 12.61
N THR A 849 6.34 25.77 12.62
CA THR A 849 5.89 26.54 13.80
C THR A 849 5.49 25.69 15.00
N LEU A 850 5.12 24.41 14.82
CA LEU A 850 4.88 23.50 15.95
C LEU A 850 6.21 22.96 16.49
N ALA A 851 7.13 22.51 15.63
CA ALA A 851 8.48 22.08 16.01
C ALA A 851 9.23 23.17 16.82
N GLN A 852 9.16 24.43 16.37
CA GLN A 852 9.74 25.57 17.11
C GLN A 852 9.08 25.79 18.49
N LYS A 853 7.80 25.44 18.67
CA LYS A 853 7.13 25.49 19.98
C LYS A 853 7.55 24.35 20.88
N ILE A 854 7.70 23.13 20.35
CA ILE A 854 8.11 21.94 21.11
C ILE A 854 9.48 22.20 21.75
N VAL A 855 10.52 22.47 20.96
CA VAL A 855 11.88 22.78 21.47
C VAL A 855 11.87 23.94 22.47
N ALA A 856 11.06 24.98 22.25
CA ALA A 856 10.93 26.10 23.18
C ALA A 856 10.20 25.74 24.50
N ALA A 857 9.25 24.80 24.45
CA ALA A 857 8.55 24.27 25.62
C ALA A 857 9.40 23.27 26.40
N ASP A 858 10.23 22.47 25.72
CA ASP A 858 11.18 21.52 26.32
C ASP A 858 12.23 22.27 27.15
N ILE A 859 12.89 23.26 26.52
CA ILE A 859 13.84 24.17 27.18
C ILE A 859 13.20 24.90 28.36
N ALA A 860 11.93 25.31 28.24
CA ALA A 860 11.22 26.03 29.31
C ALA A 860 10.78 25.14 30.48
N GLN A 861 10.66 23.83 30.27
CA GLN A 861 10.19 22.86 31.28
C GLN A 861 11.30 21.96 31.84
N GLY A 862 12.46 21.91 31.19
CA GLY A 862 13.57 21.01 31.54
C GLY A 862 13.31 19.58 31.09
N ILE A 863 12.67 19.41 29.92
CA ILE A 863 12.51 18.12 29.24
C ILE A 863 13.83 17.80 28.53
N ASN A 864 14.25 16.53 28.54
CA ASN A 864 15.56 16.07 28.07
C ASN A 864 15.50 14.70 27.36
N ASP A 865 16.65 14.22 26.87
CA ASP A 865 16.90 12.91 26.22
C ASP A 865 16.13 11.70 26.79
N SER A 866 15.89 11.73 28.10
CA SER A 866 15.27 10.69 28.90
C SER A 866 13.72 10.67 28.78
N TYR A 867 13.14 11.63 28.07
CA TYR A 867 11.70 11.74 27.81
C TYR A 867 11.38 11.79 26.31
N ALA A 868 12.12 12.57 25.52
CA ALA A 868 11.70 13.04 24.20
C ALA A 868 12.89 13.25 23.24
N PHE A 869 12.62 13.36 21.94
CA PHE A 869 13.61 13.55 20.88
C PHE A 869 13.90 15.03 20.53
N TYR A 870 12.92 15.93 20.62
CA TYR A 870 13.14 17.37 20.40
C TYR A 870 14.04 18.10 21.42
N PRO A 871 14.28 17.64 22.66
CA PRO A 871 15.23 18.27 23.57
C PRO A 871 16.66 18.36 23.00
N PRO A 872 17.39 19.46 23.28
CA PRO A 872 18.69 19.70 22.65
C PRO A 872 19.77 18.68 22.98
N ASP A 873 19.75 18.08 24.17
CA ASP A 873 20.83 17.22 24.67
C ASP A 873 20.87 15.80 24.05
N ASN A 874 19.92 15.49 23.16
CA ASN A 874 20.02 14.38 22.19
C ASN A 874 21.10 14.64 21.11
N TRP A 875 21.50 15.90 20.87
CA TRP A 875 22.25 16.34 19.70
C TRP A 875 23.61 16.94 20.06
N ALA A 876 24.56 16.91 19.12
CA ALA A 876 25.92 17.43 19.29
C ALA A 876 26.21 18.62 18.36
N TYR A 877 27.08 19.53 18.81
CA TYR A 877 27.54 20.66 17.99
C TYR A 877 28.45 20.17 16.85
N GLU A 878 28.12 20.62 15.63
CA GLU A 878 28.91 20.37 14.42
C GLU A 878 30.39 20.78 14.59
N GLY A 879 31.30 19.85 14.25
CA GLY A 879 32.74 20.09 14.23
C GLY A 879 33.46 20.04 15.59
N ASN A 880 32.79 19.68 16.68
CA ASN A 880 33.47 19.32 17.94
C ASN A 880 32.85 18.15 18.71
N ASP A 881 31.73 17.61 18.22
CA ASP A 881 31.05 16.40 18.68
C ASP A 881 30.62 16.45 20.17
N THR A 882 30.54 17.64 20.78
CA THR A 882 30.06 17.80 22.15
C THR A 882 28.55 17.96 22.19
N ALA A 883 27.88 17.21 23.07
CA ALA A 883 26.44 17.30 23.28
C ALA A 883 26.01 18.73 23.64
N MET A 884 24.86 19.16 23.12
CA MET A 884 24.31 20.49 23.34
C MET A 884 23.82 20.68 24.77
N ASP A 885 23.82 21.93 25.23
CA ASP A 885 23.26 22.29 26.53
C ASP A 885 21.72 22.25 26.45
N GLN A 886 21.05 21.74 27.51
CA GLN A 886 19.58 21.65 27.59
C GLN A 886 18.85 22.99 27.39
N SER A 887 19.54 24.13 27.45
CA SER A 887 18.99 25.47 27.17
C SER A 887 19.24 25.98 25.74
N TYR A 888 19.98 25.27 24.89
CA TYR A 888 20.35 25.70 23.55
C TYR A 888 19.26 25.41 22.51
N ASN A 889 18.68 26.48 21.94
CA ASN A 889 17.62 26.37 20.94
C ASN A 889 18.19 26.20 19.51
N TYR A 890 18.61 24.98 19.16
CA TYR A 890 19.17 24.62 17.85
C TYR A 890 18.25 24.94 16.65
N ILE A 891 16.94 25.05 16.88
CA ILE A 891 15.93 25.37 15.86
C ILE A 891 15.68 26.89 15.71
N THR A 892 16.34 27.76 16.51
CA THR A 892 16.17 29.23 16.47
C THR A 892 17.51 29.98 16.56
N PRO A 893 17.91 30.76 15.55
CA PRO A 893 17.23 30.96 14.27
C PRO A 893 17.21 29.68 13.43
N TYR A 894 16.14 29.53 12.63
CA TYR A 894 16.06 28.55 11.57
C TYR A 894 16.84 29.03 10.33
N VAL A 895 17.27 28.09 9.50
CA VAL A 895 17.81 28.34 8.16
C VAL A 895 16.68 28.18 7.14
N THR A 896 16.59 29.05 6.14
CA THR A 896 15.66 28.89 5.01
C THR A 896 16.42 28.31 3.82
N ARG A 897 16.00 27.14 3.35
CA ARG A 897 16.53 26.44 2.17
C ARG A 897 15.52 26.47 1.03
N THR A 898 15.93 26.05 -0.17
CA THR A 898 15.04 25.83 -1.31
C THR A 898 15.38 24.51 -1.99
N ILE A 899 14.47 23.53 -1.94
CA ILE A 899 14.57 22.26 -2.68
C ILE A 899 13.49 22.25 -3.76
N ASN A 900 13.84 21.84 -4.97
CA ASN A 900 12.97 21.74 -6.16
C ASN A 900 12.05 22.97 -6.37
N GLY A 901 12.61 24.17 -6.16
CA GLY A 901 11.93 25.46 -6.31
C GLY A 901 11.06 25.90 -5.12
N VAL A 902 11.01 25.14 -4.04
CA VAL A 902 10.14 25.35 -2.88
C VAL A 902 10.95 25.73 -1.64
N ALA A 903 10.61 26.87 -1.05
CA ALA A 903 11.23 27.35 0.18
C ALA A 903 10.69 26.60 1.42
N TYR A 904 11.60 26.13 2.28
CA TYR A 904 11.27 25.55 3.58
C TYR A 904 12.26 26.02 4.64
N ASN A 905 11.92 25.81 5.91
CA ASN A 905 12.77 26.15 7.05
C ASN A 905 13.27 24.87 7.75
N GLU A 906 14.53 24.87 8.15
CA GLU A 906 15.20 23.82 8.92
C GLU A 906 15.94 24.40 10.14
N SER A 907 16.37 23.55 11.08
CA SER A 907 17.25 23.96 12.18
C SER A 907 18.62 24.44 11.69
N GLN A 908 19.46 24.91 12.61
CA GLN A 908 20.91 24.83 12.38
C GLN A 908 21.34 23.35 12.25
N ARG A 909 22.50 23.09 11.64
CA ARG A 909 23.07 21.74 11.55
C ARG A 909 23.50 21.24 12.94
N PHE A 910 23.41 19.92 13.12
CA PHE A 910 23.87 19.21 14.30
C PHE A 910 24.29 17.78 13.93
N TYR A 911 24.98 17.12 14.87
CA TYR A 911 25.41 15.72 14.80
C TYR A 911 24.66 14.85 15.82
N ASP A 912 24.68 13.53 15.64
CA ASP A 912 24.15 12.55 16.59
C ASP A 912 25.08 12.30 17.78
N VAL A 913 24.49 11.95 18.94
CA VAL A 913 25.23 11.59 20.17
C VAL A 913 25.29 10.07 20.30
N CYS A 914 26.01 9.41 19.39
CA CYS A 914 26.13 7.95 19.36
C CYS A 914 27.24 7.35 20.25
N THR A 915 28.01 8.19 20.97
CA THR A 915 29.18 7.75 21.75
C THR A 915 28.98 7.93 23.27
N PRO A 916 29.60 7.09 24.13
CA PRO A 916 30.54 6.02 23.83
C PRO A 916 29.87 4.69 23.42
N PHE A 917 30.46 4.03 22.43
CA PHE A 917 30.12 2.64 22.09
C PHE A 917 30.58 1.67 23.20
N ASN A 918 29.92 0.52 23.32
CA ASN A 918 30.14 -0.47 24.37
C ASN A 918 31.34 -1.41 24.11
N VAL A 919 32.10 -1.16 23.04
CA VAL A 919 33.35 -1.86 22.69
C VAL A 919 34.46 -0.88 22.35
N THR A 920 35.71 -1.28 22.54
CA THR A 920 36.86 -0.49 22.11
C THR A 920 36.94 -0.47 20.59
N ILE A 921 36.74 0.70 19.98
CA ILE A 921 36.97 0.92 18.55
C ILE A 921 38.49 0.79 18.25
N PRO A 922 38.89 0.09 17.18
CA PRO A 922 40.29 0.06 16.73
C PRO A 922 40.81 1.47 16.45
N ALA A 923 42.08 1.78 16.72
CA ALA A 923 42.63 3.10 16.42
C ALA A 923 42.71 3.35 14.89
N ALA A 924 43.23 2.37 14.17
CA ALA A 924 43.30 2.34 12.70
C ALA A 924 42.40 1.21 12.16
N PRO A 925 42.01 1.24 10.86
CA PRO A 925 41.22 0.20 10.23
C PRO A 925 41.71 -1.24 10.51
N PRO A 926 40.82 -2.21 10.80
CA PRO A 926 41.19 -3.61 10.94
C PRO A 926 41.58 -4.25 9.59
N PHE A 927 41.10 -3.71 8.47
CA PHE A 927 41.43 -4.12 7.11
C PHE A 927 41.94 -2.94 6.28
N ASP A 928 42.65 -3.22 5.19
CA ASP A 928 42.84 -2.25 4.12
C ASP A 928 41.46 -1.96 3.51
N LEU A 929 41.02 -0.69 3.55
CA LEU A 929 39.68 -0.30 3.08
C LEU A 929 39.51 -0.50 1.56
N SER A 930 40.61 -0.54 0.79
CA SER A 930 40.58 -0.96 -0.63
C SER A 930 40.33 -2.47 -0.83
N LYS A 931 40.27 -3.23 0.27
CA LYS A 931 39.89 -4.65 0.35
C LYS A 931 38.62 -4.87 1.18
N VAL A 932 37.86 -3.81 1.45
CA VAL A 932 36.46 -3.88 1.89
C VAL A 932 35.56 -3.62 0.68
N ALA A 933 34.47 -4.38 0.55
CA ALA A 933 33.46 -4.17 -0.48
C ALA A 933 32.05 -4.49 0.05
N ILE A 934 31.04 -3.88 -0.56
CA ILE A 934 29.63 -4.08 -0.22
C ILE A 934 28.91 -4.77 -1.38
N VAL A 935 28.06 -5.75 -1.08
CA VAL A 935 27.11 -6.35 -2.01
C VAL A 935 25.68 -6.17 -1.52
N GLY A 936 24.73 -6.15 -2.44
CA GLY A 936 23.32 -6.12 -2.12
C GLY A 936 22.44 -6.20 -3.36
N ASN A 937 21.14 -5.99 -3.17
CA ASN A 937 20.14 -5.90 -4.24
C ASN A 937 19.48 -4.52 -4.32
N GLY A 938 20.08 -3.48 -3.72
CA GLY A 938 19.55 -2.12 -3.72
C GLY A 938 18.40 -1.87 -2.73
N ASP A 939 17.72 -2.92 -2.22
CA ASP A 939 16.74 -2.86 -1.12
C ASP A 939 17.41 -2.56 0.24
N CYS A 940 18.24 -1.51 0.27
CA CYS A 940 19.02 -1.03 1.40
C CYS A 940 18.48 0.34 1.79
N ALA A 941 17.79 0.42 2.93
CA ALA A 941 17.09 1.61 3.40
C ALA A 941 17.65 2.17 4.71
N SER A 942 17.39 3.45 4.93
CA SER A 942 17.51 4.09 6.23
C SER A 942 18.95 3.98 6.78
N THR A 943 19.19 3.37 7.95
CA THR A 943 20.56 3.12 8.45
C THR A 943 21.44 2.28 7.51
N CYS A 944 20.86 1.38 6.70
CA CYS A 944 21.63 0.67 5.68
C CYS A 944 22.15 1.64 4.61
N ALA A 945 21.27 2.51 4.13
CA ALA A 945 21.59 3.51 3.12
C ALA A 945 22.63 4.51 3.66
N GLN A 946 22.47 4.98 4.91
CA GLN A 946 23.48 5.78 5.62
C GLN A 946 24.85 5.08 5.63
N PHE A 947 24.92 3.85 6.15
CA PHE A 947 26.18 3.09 6.25
C PHE A 947 26.85 2.88 4.89
N SER A 948 26.09 2.43 3.88
CA SER A 948 26.63 2.23 2.52
C SER A 948 27.10 3.53 1.88
N THR A 949 26.40 4.64 2.11
CA THR A 949 26.77 5.98 1.60
C THR A 949 28.02 6.52 2.33
N LEU A 950 28.15 6.33 3.64
CA LEU A 950 29.37 6.68 4.40
C LEU A 950 30.58 5.91 3.87
N MET A 951 30.45 4.59 3.67
CA MET A 951 31.51 3.75 3.10
C MET A 951 31.86 4.16 1.66
N TYR A 952 30.90 4.65 0.89
CA TYR A 952 31.11 5.17 -0.47
C TYR A 952 31.77 6.56 -0.48
N GLU A 953 31.10 7.61 0.04
CA GLU A 953 31.56 9.01 0.03
C GLU A 953 32.90 9.19 0.77
N ARG A 954 33.07 8.58 1.94
CA ARG A 954 34.25 8.85 2.79
C ARG A 954 35.46 7.97 2.49
N HIS A 955 35.28 6.83 1.82
CA HIS A 955 36.34 5.83 1.61
C HIS A 955 36.43 5.27 0.18
N ASN A 956 35.51 5.62 -0.71
CA ASN A 956 35.36 5.04 -2.06
C ASN A 956 35.32 3.49 -2.05
N THR A 957 34.56 2.93 -1.10
CA THR A 957 34.34 1.48 -0.99
C THR A 957 33.66 0.97 -2.26
N THR A 958 34.11 -0.19 -2.77
CA THR A 958 33.47 -0.79 -3.95
C THR A 958 32.11 -1.37 -3.57
N ILE A 959 31.07 -0.94 -4.26
CA ILE A 959 29.70 -1.43 -4.09
C ILE A 959 29.24 -2.12 -5.37
N ALA A 960 28.72 -3.33 -5.22
CA ALA A 960 28.23 -4.16 -6.32
C ALA A 960 26.79 -4.60 -6.05
N ILE A 961 25.86 -4.27 -6.96
CA ILE A 961 24.45 -4.68 -6.83
C ILE A 961 24.07 -5.81 -7.78
N PHE A 962 23.12 -6.64 -7.36
CA PHE A 962 22.58 -7.75 -8.15
C PHE A 962 21.14 -7.48 -8.59
N GLY A 963 20.82 -7.89 -9.82
CA GLY A 963 19.47 -7.85 -10.40
C GLY A 963 19.11 -6.53 -11.10
N GLY A 964 17.89 -6.05 -10.85
CA GLY A 964 17.22 -4.98 -11.57
C GLY A 964 16.81 -5.38 -12.99
N LYS A 965 16.26 -4.43 -13.75
CA LYS A 965 15.80 -4.61 -15.14
C LYS A 965 16.93 -4.34 -16.17
N PRO A 966 16.97 -5.04 -17.31
CA PRO A 966 18.05 -4.87 -18.30
C PRO A 966 18.05 -3.47 -18.92
N GLY A 967 19.24 -2.85 -19.01
CA GLY A 967 19.43 -1.54 -19.65
C GLY A 967 19.01 -0.31 -18.83
N GLU A 968 18.50 -0.50 -17.62
CA GLU A 968 18.15 0.58 -16.68
C GLU A 968 19.34 0.97 -15.78
N THR A 969 19.38 2.21 -15.28
CA THR A 969 20.25 2.60 -14.14
C THR A 969 19.58 2.24 -12.82
N MET A 970 20.36 2.07 -11.75
CA MET A 970 19.85 1.68 -10.42
C MET A 970 20.82 2.13 -9.33
N GLN A 971 20.28 2.63 -8.21
CA GLN A 971 21.07 3.05 -7.04
C GLN A 971 21.51 1.84 -6.18
N PHE A 972 22.57 1.98 -5.38
CA PHE A 972 22.83 1.00 -4.30
C PHE A 972 22.05 1.29 -3.02
N LYS A 973 21.75 2.57 -2.77
CA LYS A 973 20.94 3.06 -1.67
C LYS A 973 19.51 3.23 -2.15
N GLY A 974 18.61 2.36 -1.69
CA GLY A 974 17.19 2.44 -2.07
C GLY A 974 16.47 3.63 -1.43
N MET A 975 16.90 3.99 -0.22
CA MET A 975 16.30 5.08 0.53
C MET A 975 17.23 5.61 1.62
N SER A 976 17.81 6.79 1.44
CA SER A 976 18.46 7.50 2.57
C SER A 976 17.47 8.44 3.28
N GLY A 977 17.58 8.50 4.59
CA GLY A 977 16.93 9.45 5.50
C GLY A 977 17.75 9.47 6.80
N GLU A 978 17.37 10.25 7.81
CA GLU A 978 18.14 10.25 9.07
C GLU A 978 17.41 9.63 10.25
N GLN A 979 16.15 9.99 10.50
CA GLN A 979 15.36 9.42 11.59
C GLN A 979 13.89 9.47 11.25
N VAL A 980 13.19 8.36 11.47
CA VAL A 980 11.72 8.32 11.47
C VAL A 980 11.19 8.57 12.87
N LEU A 981 10.05 9.24 12.95
CA LEU A 981 9.16 9.18 14.12
C LEU A 981 7.83 8.58 13.66
N GLU A 982 7.33 7.61 14.43
CA GLU A 982 6.00 7.05 14.23
C GLU A 982 4.96 8.02 14.85
N TRP A 983 3.67 7.85 14.58
CA TRP A 983 2.61 8.74 15.08
C TRP A 983 2.56 8.77 16.61
N TYR A 984 2.75 7.61 17.25
CA TYR A 984 2.84 7.50 18.70
C TYR A 984 3.96 8.37 19.29
N ASP A 985 5.11 8.46 18.61
CA ASP A 985 6.21 9.32 19.03
C ASP A 985 5.83 10.80 18.86
N ILE A 986 5.37 11.19 17.67
CA ILE A 986 5.01 12.58 17.33
C ILE A 986 3.96 13.14 18.31
N ASP A 987 2.92 12.36 18.60
CA ASP A 987 1.86 12.71 19.54
C ASP A 987 2.38 12.71 21.00
N SER A 988 3.35 11.85 21.35
CA SER A 988 4.03 11.88 22.66
C SER A 988 4.93 13.09 22.85
N GLU A 989 5.66 13.55 21.82
CA GLU A 989 6.45 14.80 21.86
C GLU A 989 5.52 15.99 22.14
N ILE A 990 4.40 16.09 21.40
CA ILE A 990 3.42 17.19 21.55
C ILE A 990 2.75 17.16 22.94
N LYS A 991 2.36 15.97 23.42
CA LYS A 991 1.74 15.80 24.74
C LYS A 991 2.71 16.09 25.88
N THR A 992 3.95 15.59 25.80
CA THR A 992 5.00 15.80 26.81
C THR A 992 5.45 17.27 26.87
N ALA A 993 5.51 17.96 25.73
CA ALA A 993 5.74 19.41 25.67
C ALA A 993 4.54 20.25 26.18
N GLY A 994 3.38 19.64 26.43
CA GLY A 994 2.17 20.32 26.92
C GLY A 994 1.39 21.07 25.84
N LEU A 995 1.49 20.65 24.57
CA LEU A 995 1.02 21.37 23.39
C LEU A 995 -0.23 20.78 22.70
N GLN A 996 -0.89 19.75 23.25
CA GLN A 996 -2.07 19.12 22.63
C GLN A 996 -3.28 20.07 22.44
N ASP A 997 -3.37 21.14 23.24
CA ASP A 997 -4.37 22.22 23.08
C ASP A 997 -3.97 23.30 22.03
N ASP A 998 -2.80 23.20 21.41
CA ASP A 998 -2.34 24.17 20.41
C ASP A 998 -3.08 24.00 19.06
N PRO A 999 -3.51 25.06 18.37
CA PRO A 999 -4.22 24.95 17.10
C PRO A 999 -3.44 24.33 15.93
N LEU A 1000 -2.14 24.03 16.10
CA LEU A 1000 -1.33 23.29 15.14
C LEU A 1000 -1.19 21.80 15.49
N ALA A 1001 -1.56 21.37 16.70
CA ALA A 1001 -1.50 19.98 17.10
C ALA A 1001 -2.59 19.17 16.39
N PRO A 1002 -2.24 18.04 15.73
CA PRO A 1002 -3.22 17.07 15.26
C PRO A 1002 -3.90 16.36 16.46
N PRO A 1003 -5.19 15.99 16.35
CA PRO A 1003 -5.88 15.24 17.40
C PRO A 1003 -5.54 13.74 17.34
N ASP A 1004 -5.66 13.07 18.48
CA ASP A 1004 -5.61 11.62 18.65
C ASP A 1004 -6.40 10.85 17.55
N LEU A 1005 -5.78 9.82 16.96
CA LEU A 1005 -6.37 8.95 15.96
C LEU A 1005 -7.53 8.12 16.53
N LEU A 1006 -8.56 7.90 15.70
CA LEU A 1006 -9.78 7.17 16.05
C LEU A 1006 -9.75 5.69 15.62
N VAL A 1007 -8.77 5.32 14.79
CA VAL A 1007 -8.53 3.96 14.27
C VAL A 1007 -7.14 3.50 14.66
N ASN A 1008 -6.96 2.18 14.82
CA ASN A 1008 -5.64 1.59 15.03
C ASN A 1008 -4.85 1.66 13.71
N ALA A 1009 -4.04 2.71 13.59
CA ALA A 1009 -3.21 3.01 12.45
C ALA A 1009 -2.01 3.86 12.90
N ASP A 1010 -0.98 3.89 12.08
CA ASP A 1010 0.20 4.73 12.27
C ASP A 1010 0.38 5.72 11.11
N PHE A 1011 0.95 6.89 11.42
CA PHE A 1011 1.44 7.87 10.47
C PHE A 1011 2.91 8.18 10.77
N ARG A 1012 3.77 7.79 9.85
CA ARG A 1012 5.22 7.96 9.97
C ARG A 1012 5.71 9.19 9.22
N HIS A 1013 6.70 9.89 9.77
CA HIS A 1013 7.42 10.95 9.05
C HIS A 1013 8.95 10.87 9.20
N ASN A 1014 9.65 11.14 8.10
CA ASN A 1014 11.09 11.40 8.03
C ASN A 1014 11.38 12.73 8.75
N TRP A 1015 11.74 12.62 10.03
CA TRP A 1015 11.80 13.73 10.97
C TRP A 1015 13.12 14.52 10.88
N ARG A 1016 14.23 13.81 10.67
CA ARG A 1016 15.56 14.38 10.44
C ARG A 1016 16.05 14.11 9.01
N THR A 1017 16.89 15.01 8.53
CA THR A 1017 17.49 14.97 7.18
C THR A 1017 19.01 15.09 7.29
N ALA A 1018 19.73 14.05 6.85
CA ALA A 1018 21.18 14.02 6.67
C ALA A 1018 21.60 14.57 5.30
N TYR A 1019 22.81 15.13 5.23
CA TYR A 1019 23.39 15.79 4.06
C TYR A 1019 24.67 15.12 3.59
N SER A 1020 24.91 15.11 2.27
CA SER A 1020 26.03 14.40 1.64
C SER A 1020 27.39 15.00 2.03
N TRP A 1021 28.41 14.14 2.14
CA TRP A 1021 29.79 14.59 2.30
C TRP A 1021 30.46 15.03 0.98
N GLU A 1022 29.83 14.75 -0.17
CA GLU A 1022 30.22 15.27 -1.49
C GLU A 1022 29.50 16.59 -1.82
N ASP A 1023 28.27 16.81 -1.32
CA ASP A 1023 27.56 18.09 -1.37
C ASP A 1023 26.69 18.36 -0.12
N GLU A 1024 27.23 19.13 0.83
CA GLU A 1024 26.59 19.48 2.12
C GLU A 1024 25.28 20.28 2.00
N GLU A 1025 24.94 20.79 0.81
CA GLU A 1025 23.67 21.46 0.52
C GLU A 1025 22.57 20.47 0.07
N ILE A 1026 22.93 19.24 -0.34
CA ILE A 1026 21.99 18.23 -0.84
C ILE A 1026 21.79 17.11 0.20
N PRO A 1027 20.53 16.80 0.59
CA PRO A 1027 20.26 15.64 1.42
C PRO A 1027 20.72 14.33 0.78
N ILE A 1028 21.28 13.40 1.55
CA ILE A 1028 21.67 12.06 1.03
C ILE A 1028 20.48 11.27 0.43
N ALA A 1029 19.25 11.64 0.82
CA ALA A 1029 17.99 11.14 0.24
C ALA A 1029 17.81 11.50 -1.25
N TYR A 1030 18.34 12.65 -1.68
CA TYR A 1030 18.15 13.19 -3.02
C TYR A 1030 19.45 13.25 -3.85
N TYR A 1031 20.59 12.91 -3.24
CA TYR A 1031 21.87 12.75 -3.92
C TYR A 1031 21.95 11.36 -4.57
N SER A 1032 22.35 11.28 -5.85
CA SER A 1032 22.38 10.01 -6.62
C SER A 1032 23.77 9.36 -6.56
N ASP A 1033 23.87 8.20 -5.91
CA ASP A 1033 25.08 7.38 -5.88
C ASP A 1033 24.87 6.03 -6.60
N LEU A 1034 25.48 5.93 -7.77
CA LEU A 1034 25.46 4.71 -8.57
C LEU A 1034 26.58 3.75 -8.11
N PRO A 1035 26.31 2.44 -8.00
CA PRO A 1035 27.34 1.47 -7.66
C PRO A 1035 28.39 1.34 -8.77
N GLN A 1036 29.64 1.09 -8.40
CA GLN A 1036 30.72 0.91 -9.37
C GLN A 1036 30.55 -0.39 -10.19
N LEU A 1037 29.77 -1.35 -9.69
CA LEU A 1037 29.49 -2.64 -10.34
C LEU A 1037 28.00 -3.01 -10.25
N ARG A 1038 27.50 -3.66 -11.30
CA ARG A 1038 26.18 -4.30 -11.30
C ARG A 1038 26.22 -5.60 -12.08
N PHE A 1039 25.58 -6.63 -11.54
CA PHE A 1039 25.51 -7.97 -12.11
C PHE A 1039 24.05 -8.45 -12.21
N PRO A 1040 23.67 -9.25 -13.22
CA PRO A 1040 22.40 -9.96 -13.17
C PRO A 1040 22.47 -11.11 -12.15
N TYR A 1041 21.31 -11.58 -11.69
CA TYR A 1041 21.24 -12.91 -11.08
C TYR A 1041 21.35 -13.98 -12.18
N THR A 1042 22.07 -15.06 -11.90
CA THR A 1042 22.11 -16.27 -12.74
C THR A 1042 21.42 -17.41 -11.98
N PRO A 1043 21.12 -18.55 -12.62
CA PRO A 1043 20.63 -19.74 -11.91
C PRO A 1043 21.54 -20.24 -10.76
N ASP A 1044 22.82 -19.87 -10.77
CA ASP A 1044 23.78 -20.24 -9.72
C ASP A 1044 23.83 -19.23 -8.55
N THR A 1045 23.63 -17.92 -8.83
CA THR A 1045 23.69 -16.85 -7.80
C THR A 1045 22.33 -16.42 -7.26
N TYR A 1046 21.23 -16.73 -7.95
CA TYR A 1046 19.88 -16.53 -7.45
C TYR A 1046 19.61 -17.37 -6.19
N MET A 1047 19.02 -16.76 -5.17
CA MET A 1047 18.74 -17.32 -3.83
C MET A 1047 19.94 -17.90 -3.07
N ASN A 1048 21.12 -17.98 -3.67
CA ASN A 1048 22.28 -18.68 -3.15
C ASN A 1048 23.34 -17.66 -2.66
N PRO A 1049 23.19 -17.08 -1.44
CA PRO A 1049 24.12 -16.08 -0.93
C PRO A 1049 25.56 -16.58 -0.97
N GLN A 1050 25.82 -17.86 -0.64
CA GLN A 1050 27.17 -18.40 -0.69
C GLN A 1050 27.80 -18.34 -2.10
N ALA A 1051 27.06 -18.71 -3.15
CA ALA A 1051 27.57 -18.62 -4.52
C ALA A 1051 27.70 -17.17 -4.99
N LEU A 1052 26.76 -16.30 -4.61
CA LEU A 1052 26.81 -14.86 -4.88
C LEU A 1052 28.06 -14.21 -4.27
N TRP A 1053 28.39 -14.52 -3.00
CA TRP A 1053 29.57 -13.99 -2.33
C TRP A 1053 30.88 -14.47 -2.95
N ILE A 1054 30.95 -15.76 -3.37
CA ILE A 1054 32.12 -16.31 -4.06
C ILE A 1054 32.31 -15.59 -5.40
N PHE A 1055 31.26 -15.49 -6.21
CA PHE A 1055 31.30 -14.77 -7.49
C PHE A 1055 31.70 -13.29 -7.29
N ALA A 1056 31.11 -12.60 -6.32
CA ALA A 1056 31.42 -11.21 -6.03
C ALA A 1056 32.89 -11.02 -5.60
N ALA A 1057 33.42 -11.86 -4.71
CA ALA A 1057 34.82 -11.82 -4.30
C ALA A 1057 35.78 -12.06 -5.48
N GLU A 1058 35.45 -13.01 -6.38
CA GLU A 1058 36.22 -13.26 -7.60
C GLU A 1058 36.23 -12.05 -8.55
N GLN A 1059 35.08 -11.40 -8.79
CA GLN A 1059 35.01 -10.21 -9.67
C GLN A 1059 35.70 -8.98 -9.05
N ILE A 1060 35.44 -8.71 -7.76
CA ILE A 1060 35.88 -7.48 -7.08
C ILE A 1060 37.35 -7.55 -6.67
N PHE A 1061 37.80 -8.67 -6.08
CA PHE A 1061 39.14 -8.80 -5.52
C PHE A 1061 40.10 -9.67 -6.35
N GLY A 1062 39.58 -10.60 -7.17
CA GLY A 1062 40.39 -11.51 -7.99
C GLY A 1062 41.06 -10.87 -9.21
N SER A 1063 40.63 -9.67 -9.61
CA SER A 1063 41.08 -8.95 -10.80
C SER A 1063 42.50 -8.34 -10.73
N SER A 1064 43.25 -8.58 -9.64
CA SER A 1064 44.61 -8.04 -9.43
C SER A 1064 45.79 -9.01 -9.72
N GLU A 1065 45.58 -10.10 -10.47
CA GLU A 1065 46.66 -10.99 -10.95
C GLU A 1065 46.64 -11.20 -12.49
N GLN A 1066 46.70 -10.11 -13.27
CA GLN A 1066 47.05 -10.11 -14.71
C GLN A 1066 48.10 -9.04 -15.06
#